data_AF-A0A1X2GS92-F1
#
_entry.id   AF-A0A1X2GS92-F1
#
_cell.length_a   1.000
_cell.length_b   1.000
_cell.length_c   1.000
_cell.angle_alpha   90.00
_cell.angle_beta   90.00
_cell.angle_gamma   90.00
#
_symmetry.space_group_name_H-M   'P 1'
#
loop_
_entity.id
_entity.type
_entity.pdbx_description
1 polymer ?
#
loop_
_entity_poly.entity_id
_entity_poly.type
_entity_poly.pdbx_seq_one_letter_code
_entity_poly.pdbx_strand_id
1 'polypeptide(L)'
;MEYAVINETDQRHKIKVYAQSLSLGSYLEEHKFVEEFMFTQDVSIRVDFNEHRIRIYFQHLDGNCHMEFMFKDIVNDIVVEVNGETTYMTMALKYPARFWKSPLTPNHGSSNNSRYVSRLDVSRLCLLAKTANPTDIPFSEPVGLSLPDDYINIGSWTVYRLAFNKRRQHFLKSMLTSMAEFNLIPRGNISSHAIQVVSHKNLPKPINHHQRSSMMHYDILYLLEANIATNVLHVRNLDGEFYDLLGKLDRDIVCGILDMMYNKKERIWNPKRAFHEIWSKHRMNLTLPRTIPHHCALLRKAVVTPTITYVIPRTLETTNRVVRHFRNYSDRFIRVQFTDDSMIRIGAARDKNTNDDIYGRVYNTLKSGIKIGAVHYEFLGFSSSQLREHGCWFFAPFTEGAHLDRMNAEMILAWMGDFSDIKVVAKHAARIGQCFSSTRAIIELEPNQVTNIKDIEHHGYTFTDGCGNISPELAGEVVRRAASTLGVVPSAFQFRLGGAKGVLMVKDSLKGYKVELRPSQIKFTSDHTMLEVVRVSSHISAFLNRQAITLLSALGVPDSTFLNMLERLVRDLSKMLTDSEDAVKMILSNTDEFGIGQSMANIIGAGFLDRRDPYIMNLVRMFRCKMLKELKEKAKIHVPRGAFLLGVPDELGVLKENEVFLQLTGGIVKNQVVQAQCIVYRNPCFHPGDIRLVTAVDCPALRHLKDVLVFPTVGNRDIPSMCSGGDLDGDDFTIIWDKDLIPTNEYNPMDYKPPSPLTKDSVERGDIMKFFVNYINNDILGQIANAHLATADRSSDGAMDGACKRLAELHSDAVDFPKSGHPATMDQGLKVRDFPDFMNKTDKPMYKSEKVLGVMYRMINNDDFDRYESDLLADTLYDPRLRISGMERFIAKAREERQDYNRDLLAVMNQYGIKTESELVSNFVMQWTVTRNRKNTYELHKELAETVAGVKALWRQKFEADVGKQKTGPDAYKDLHHGQQAEQKAAAWYYVTYHPQERLRDTSVTGAYLSFPWVMESILVDIAKRRQAIHYTEKDLQPVDEDELIRLNQADEDDMMFEVVDDEEDTNSNDTPVNDNWAKDKSDTQLVSSLLESSSPLHTRTNSTDKDIEPRIILPHYGGHQRLTSENDVIDFEVNDITVVSLPATVEKLRLQLEHPSQQSNIDDRRVIVPVDATEEDMAKLLL
;
A
#
# COMPACT_ATOMS: atom_id res chain seq x y z
N MET A 1 48.80 0.75 29.58
CA MET A 1 47.84 1.55 30.38
C MET A 1 46.53 1.54 29.63
N GLU A 2 45.40 1.26 30.27
CA GLU A 2 44.10 1.52 29.65
C GLU A 2 43.05 1.66 30.76
N TYR A 3 42.48 2.86 30.89
CA TYR A 3 41.47 3.15 31.91
C TYR A 3 40.09 2.87 31.34
N ALA A 4 39.21 2.29 32.15
CA ALA A 4 37.78 2.38 31.87
C ALA A 4 37.39 3.86 31.93
N VAL A 5 36.84 4.40 30.83
CA VAL A 5 36.37 5.80 30.77
C VAL A 5 35.04 5.90 31.51
N ILE A 6 35.14 6.01 32.84
CA ILE A 6 34.04 6.27 33.76
C ILE A 6 33.83 7.79 33.78
N ASN A 7 32.98 8.30 32.89
CA ASN A 7 32.55 9.70 32.87
C ASN A 7 31.24 9.82 33.69
N GLU A 8 31.30 10.29 34.93
CA GLU A 8 30.33 9.92 35.99
C GLU A 8 28.91 10.50 35.83
N THR A 9 28.67 11.43 34.92
CA THR A 9 27.42 12.23 34.86
C THR A 9 26.26 11.63 34.05
N ASP A 10 26.41 10.46 33.41
CA ASP A 10 25.41 9.93 32.44
C ASP A 10 25.21 8.38 32.48
N GLN A 11 25.69 7.71 33.54
CA GLN A 11 26.14 6.31 33.40
C GLN A 11 25.10 5.18 33.38
N ARG A 12 23.82 5.41 33.72
CA ARG A 12 22.85 4.29 33.80
C ARG A 12 22.47 3.66 32.45
N HIS A 13 22.84 4.29 31.33
CA HIS A 13 22.23 3.99 30.03
C HIS A 13 23.19 3.44 28.94
N LYS A 14 24.51 3.35 29.19
CA LYS A 14 25.50 2.86 28.21
C LYS A 14 26.58 2.01 28.87
N ILE A 15 26.66 0.72 28.53
CA ILE A 15 27.58 -0.25 29.18
C ILE A 15 28.46 -0.92 28.11
N LYS A 16 29.79 -0.98 28.33
CA LYS A 16 30.75 -1.71 27.47
C LYS A 16 31.39 -2.87 28.25
N VAL A 17 31.41 -4.08 27.68
CA VAL A 17 32.04 -5.29 28.25
C VAL A 17 32.94 -5.94 27.20
N TYR A 18 34.10 -6.44 27.61
CA TYR A 18 35.05 -7.13 26.72
C TYR A 18 34.84 -8.64 26.77
N ALA A 19 34.92 -9.27 25.61
CA ALA A 19 34.78 -10.71 25.38
C ALA A 19 36.14 -11.33 25.01
N GLN A 20 36.19 -12.67 24.95
CA GLN A 20 37.34 -13.44 24.46
C GLN A 20 37.23 -13.72 22.95
N SER A 21 36.01 -13.92 22.46
CA SER A 21 35.72 -14.16 21.04
C SER A 21 34.32 -13.71 20.65
N LEU A 22 34.14 -13.54 19.34
CA LEU A 22 32.88 -13.33 18.63
C LEU A 22 32.81 -14.35 17.50
N SER A 23 31.91 -15.32 17.62
CA SER A 23 31.61 -16.32 16.59
C SER A 23 30.39 -15.91 15.78
N LEU A 24 30.43 -16.13 14.47
CA LEU A 24 29.37 -15.80 13.51
C LEU A 24 28.91 -17.05 12.77
N GLY A 25 27.62 -17.10 12.45
CA GLY A 25 27.03 -18.19 11.67
C GLY A 25 25.50 -18.15 11.69
N SER A 26 24.91 -19.34 11.67
CA SER A 26 23.46 -19.56 11.58
C SER A 26 23.02 -20.79 12.38
N TYR A 27 21.75 -20.85 12.77
CA TYR A 27 21.16 -22.05 13.39
C TYR A 27 20.79 -23.11 12.33
N LEU A 28 21.20 -24.36 12.55
CA LEU A 28 20.77 -25.53 11.75
C LEU A 28 19.45 -26.12 12.27
N GLU A 29 19.32 -26.15 13.59
CA GLU A 29 18.15 -26.49 14.40
C GLU A 29 18.04 -25.43 15.53
N GLU A 30 16.90 -25.32 16.20
CA GLU A 30 16.57 -24.22 17.14
C GLU A 30 17.61 -23.97 18.26
N HIS A 31 18.34 -25.00 18.69
CA HIS A 31 19.40 -24.90 19.70
C HIS A 31 20.77 -25.36 19.16
N LYS A 32 21.01 -25.26 17.85
CA LYS A 32 22.20 -25.83 17.18
C LYS A 32 22.88 -24.81 16.28
N PHE A 33 23.83 -24.07 16.84
CA PHE A 33 24.58 -23.03 16.17
C PHE A 33 25.72 -23.62 15.34
N VAL A 34 25.74 -23.33 14.04
CA VAL A 34 26.86 -23.65 13.17
C VAL A 34 27.85 -22.49 13.16
N GLU A 35 29.03 -22.70 13.73
CA GLU A 35 30.11 -21.71 13.70
C GLU A 35 30.77 -21.70 12.32
N GLU A 36 30.60 -20.60 11.59
CA GLU A 36 31.16 -20.41 10.24
C GLU A 36 32.42 -19.52 10.26
N PHE A 37 32.51 -18.56 11.19
CA PHE A 37 33.71 -17.72 11.41
C PHE A 37 33.85 -17.29 12.89
N MET A 38 35.05 -16.92 13.31
CA MET A 38 35.31 -16.39 14.67
C MET A 38 36.39 -15.29 14.66
N PHE A 39 36.13 -14.19 15.38
CA PHE A 39 37.11 -13.15 15.72
C PHE A 39 37.55 -13.29 17.19
N THR A 40 38.81 -12.99 17.49
CA THR A 40 39.40 -13.12 18.85
C THR A 40 40.22 -11.89 19.30
N GLN A 41 40.34 -10.85 18.45
CA GLN A 41 41.12 -9.65 18.73
C GLN A 41 40.21 -8.45 19.06
N ASP A 42 40.54 -7.71 20.13
CA ASP A 42 39.78 -6.61 20.77
C ASP A 42 38.24 -6.78 20.83
N VAL A 43 37.76 -8.00 21.02
CA VAL A 43 36.32 -8.27 20.98
C VAL A 43 35.63 -7.61 22.17
N SER A 44 34.66 -6.73 21.91
CA SER A 44 33.90 -6.08 22.98
C SER A 44 32.51 -5.61 22.54
N ILE A 45 31.50 -5.86 23.39
CA ILE A 45 30.12 -5.41 23.20
C ILE A 45 29.90 -4.08 23.92
N ARG A 46 29.09 -3.21 23.33
CA ARG A 46 28.50 -2.02 23.96
C ARG A 46 26.99 -2.06 23.75
N VAL A 47 26.24 -2.02 24.84
CA VAL A 47 24.78 -1.84 24.84
C VAL A 47 24.48 -0.38 25.14
N ASP A 48 23.61 0.22 24.33
CA ASP A 48 23.22 1.63 24.38
C ASP A 48 21.69 1.68 24.52
N PHE A 49 21.24 1.78 25.77
CA PHE A 49 19.82 1.65 26.11
C PHE A 49 19.01 2.85 25.64
N ASN A 50 19.59 4.06 25.65
CA ASN A 50 18.96 5.27 25.11
C ASN A 50 18.85 5.26 23.58
N GLU A 51 19.77 4.61 22.87
CA GLU A 51 19.69 4.44 21.41
C GLU A 51 18.97 3.14 21.00
N HIS A 52 18.46 2.34 21.95
CA HIS A 52 17.88 1.00 21.77
C HIS A 52 18.73 0.09 20.86
N ARG A 53 20.04 -0.02 21.15
CA ARG A 53 21.05 -0.46 20.19
C ARG A 53 22.19 -1.26 20.81
N ILE A 54 22.71 -2.22 20.05
CA ILE A 54 23.91 -2.99 20.39
C ILE A 54 24.99 -2.72 19.33
N ARG A 55 26.24 -2.57 19.79
CA ARG A 55 27.45 -2.45 18.97
C ARG A 55 28.46 -3.49 19.42
N ILE A 56 29.05 -4.27 18.53
CA ILE A 56 30.11 -5.24 18.85
C ILE A 56 31.36 -4.88 18.05
N TYR A 57 32.41 -4.47 18.77
CA TYR A 57 33.73 -4.10 18.24
C TYR A 57 34.64 -5.33 18.20
N PHE A 58 35.53 -5.38 17.21
CA PHE A 58 36.55 -6.41 17.03
C PHE A 58 37.63 -5.91 16.07
N GLN A 59 38.86 -6.39 16.18
CA GLN A 59 39.91 -6.12 15.20
C GLN A 59 39.92 -7.21 14.11
N HIS A 60 40.12 -6.82 12.85
CA HIS A 60 40.30 -7.76 11.73
C HIS A 60 41.26 -7.20 10.69
N LEU A 61 42.33 -7.95 10.39
CA LEU A 61 43.47 -7.48 9.59
C LEU A 61 43.95 -6.11 10.12
N ASP A 62 44.32 -5.19 9.23
CA ASP A 62 44.86 -3.87 9.56
C ASP A 62 43.76 -2.82 9.88
N GLY A 63 42.67 -3.23 10.52
CA GLY A 63 41.55 -2.33 10.84
C GLY A 63 40.78 -2.66 12.11
N ASN A 64 40.27 -1.61 12.74
CA ASN A 64 39.27 -1.72 13.80
C ASN A 64 37.89 -1.81 13.15
N CYS A 65 37.16 -2.89 13.42
CA CYS A 65 35.84 -3.13 12.88
C CYS A 65 34.78 -3.04 13.98
N HIS A 66 33.53 -2.79 13.59
CA HIS A 66 32.40 -3.10 14.45
C HIS A 66 31.15 -3.45 13.65
N MET A 67 30.26 -4.19 14.30
CA MET A 67 28.89 -4.42 13.86
C MET A 67 27.87 -3.70 14.74
N GLU A 68 26.70 -3.36 14.20
CA GLU A 68 25.61 -2.66 14.91
C GLU A 68 24.23 -3.20 14.48
N PHE A 69 23.31 -3.27 15.44
CA PHE A 69 21.88 -3.59 15.23
C PHE A 69 21.01 -2.97 16.34
N MET A 70 19.71 -2.81 16.07
CA MET A 70 18.75 -2.28 17.06
C MET A 70 18.12 -3.43 17.86
N PHE A 71 17.61 -3.13 19.06
CA PHE A 71 16.93 -4.13 19.92
C PHE A 71 15.77 -4.83 19.19
N LYS A 72 14.98 -4.07 18.44
CA LYS A 72 13.86 -4.56 17.61
C LYS A 72 14.26 -5.43 16.40
N ASP A 73 15.55 -5.59 16.11
CA ASP A 73 16.04 -6.42 15.01
C ASP A 73 16.44 -7.83 15.51
N ILE A 74 16.40 -8.07 16.82
CA ILE A 74 16.65 -9.36 17.49
C ILE A 74 15.43 -10.28 17.32
N VAL A 75 15.67 -11.59 17.16
CA VAL A 75 14.66 -12.65 17.09
C VAL A 75 14.72 -13.46 18.38
N ASN A 76 13.58 -13.54 19.08
CA ASN A 76 13.43 -14.12 20.42
C ASN A 76 14.34 -13.41 21.47
N ASP A 77 14.41 -13.95 22.68
CA ASP A 77 15.33 -13.45 23.71
C ASP A 77 16.80 -13.79 23.37
N ILE A 78 17.73 -12.94 23.82
CA ILE A 78 19.16 -13.25 23.77
C ILE A 78 19.47 -14.40 24.73
N VAL A 79 20.01 -15.50 24.20
CA VAL A 79 20.30 -16.70 24.99
C VAL A 79 21.61 -16.52 25.75
N VAL A 80 21.55 -16.61 27.08
CA VAL A 80 22.71 -16.46 27.97
C VAL A 80 22.96 -17.78 28.71
N GLU A 81 24.20 -18.28 28.63
CA GLU A 81 24.59 -19.58 29.18
C GLU A 81 25.82 -19.42 30.07
N VAL A 82 25.96 -20.29 31.09
CA VAL A 82 27.17 -20.38 31.91
C VAL A 82 27.69 -21.81 31.85
N ASN A 83 28.90 -21.99 31.32
CA ASN A 83 29.56 -23.30 31.24
C ASN A 83 30.98 -23.18 31.82
N GLY A 84 31.17 -23.79 32.99
CA GLY A 84 32.41 -23.68 33.76
C GLY A 84 32.71 -22.24 34.16
N GLU A 85 33.81 -21.70 33.65
CA GLU A 85 34.25 -20.31 33.92
C GLU A 85 33.86 -19.30 32.82
N THR A 86 33.21 -19.76 31.75
CA THR A 86 32.84 -18.95 30.59
C THR A 86 31.34 -18.70 30.56
N THR A 87 30.95 -17.44 30.42
CA THR A 87 29.56 -17.05 30.11
C THR A 87 29.45 -16.82 28.61
N TYR A 88 28.45 -17.40 27.96
CA TYR A 88 28.16 -17.16 26.54
C TYR A 88 26.90 -16.31 26.39
N MET A 89 26.85 -15.51 25.32
CA MET A 89 25.69 -14.72 24.92
C MET A 89 25.47 -14.93 23.42
N THR A 90 24.30 -15.47 23.04
CA THR A 90 23.95 -15.74 21.63
C THR A 90 22.77 -14.89 21.22
N MET A 91 22.97 -14.09 20.17
CA MET A 91 22.02 -13.15 19.62
C MET A 91 21.63 -13.63 18.21
N ALA A 92 20.36 -13.89 17.97
CA ALA A 92 19.83 -14.14 16.63
C ALA A 92 19.10 -12.88 16.14
N LEU A 93 19.30 -12.52 14.87
CA LEU A 93 18.67 -11.34 14.25
C LEU A 93 17.74 -11.73 13.09
N LYS A 94 16.81 -10.84 12.77
CA LYS A 94 15.92 -10.95 11.60
C LYS A 94 16.64 -10.67 10.28
N TYR A 95 17.66 -9.81 10.33
CA TYR A 95 18.49 -9.39 9.21
C TYR A 95 19.96 -9.34 9.66
N PRO A 96 20.95 -9.38 8.75
CA PRO A 96 22.35 -9.23 9.10
C PRO A 96 22.60 -7.92 9.86
N ALA A 97 23.53 -7.94 10.81
CA ALA A 97 24.03 -6.72 11.42
C ALA A 97 24.74 -5.85 10.36
N ARG A 98 24.69 -4.54 10.55
CA ARG A 98 25.46 -3.60 9.71
C ARG A 98 26.92 -3.64 10.15
N PHE A 99 27.85 -3.42 9.22
CA PHE A 99 29.29 -3.44 9.49
C PHE A 99 29.97 -2.10 9.14
N TRP A 100 31.05 -1.79 9.87
CA TRP A 100 31.90 -0.61 9.68
C TRP A 100 33.38 -0.98 9.89
N LYS A 101 34.27 -0.17 9.30
CA LYS A 101 35.72 -0.18 9.53
C LYS A 101 36.23 1.22 9.86
N SER A 102 37.29 1.30 10.65
CA SER A 102 38.17 2.46 10.77
C SER A 102 39.64 2.03 10.70
N PRO A 103 40.56 2.89 10.25
CA PRO A 103 41.98 2.56 10.19
C PRO A 103 42.56 2.36 11.59
N LEU A 104 43.57 1.50 11.70
CA LEU A 104 44.47 1.51 12.84
C LEU A 104 45.25 2.84 12.83
N THR A 105 45.35 3.50 13.98
CA THR A 105 46.01 4.82 14.07
C THR A 105 47.49 4.72 13.68
N PRO A 106 47.98 5.51 12.71
CA PRO A 106 49.37 5.44 12.28
C PRO A 106 50.32 5.94 13.38
N ASN A 107 51.40 5.19 13.60
CA ASN A 107 52.52 5.61 14.46
C ASN A 107 53.33 6.73 13.79
N HIS A 108 52.86 7.97 13.89
CA HIS A 108 53.71 9.15 13.65
C HIS A 108 54.48 9.49 14.93
N GLY A 109 55.81 9.51 14.82
CA GLY A 109 56.70 9.68 15.95
C GLY A 109 56.64 11.07 16.60
N SER A 110 56.78 11.07 17.93
CA SER A 110 57.27 12.21 18.73
C SER A 110 56.70 13.60 18.44
N SER A 111 55.39 13.80 18.63
CA SER A 111 54.88 15.08 19.12
C SER A 111 53.65 14.88 20.03
N ASN A 112 53.49 15.74 21.04
CA ASN A 112 52.72 15.42 22.25
C ASN A 112 51.19 15.66 22.14
N ASN A 113 50.59 15.46 20.96
CA ASN A 113 49.23 15.94 20.63
C ASN A 113 48.26 14.88 20.06
N SER A 114 48.56 13.59 20.16
CA SER A 114 47.73 12.51 19.60
C SER A 114 46.63 12.03 20.57
N ARG A 115 45.47 12.71 20.63
CA ARG A 115 44.30 12.23 21.40
C ARG A 115 42.91 12.41 20.80
N TYR A 116 42.80 12.71 19.51
CA TYR A 116 41.53 12.63 18.78
C TYR A 116 41.69 11.83 17.49
N VAL A 117 41.28 10.56 17.52
CA VAL A 117 40.72 9.93 16.33
C VAL A 117 39.41 10.65 16.05
N SER A 118 39.29 11.27 14.89
CA SER A 118 38.10 12.03 14.52
C SER A 118 36.91 11.08 14.29
N ARG A 119 35.68 11.60 14.25
CA ARG A 119 34.53 10.82 13.79
C ARG A 119 34.51 10.61 12.26
N LEU A 120 35.46 11.18 11.53
CA LEU A 120 35.46 11.25 10.06
C LEU A 120 36.01 9.97 9.40
N ASP A 121 36.79 9.19 10.14
CA ASP A 121 37.58 8.06 9.62
C ASP A 121 36.86 6.70 9.73
N VAL A 122 35.52 6.68 9.71
CA VAL A 122 34.71 5.46 9.88
C VAL A 122 33.77 5.27 8.69
N SER A 123 34.00 4.24 7.87
CA SER A 123 33.15 3.89 6.72
C SER A 123 32.24 2.70 7.04
N ARG A 124 31.04 2.67 6.45
CA ARG A 124 30.24 1.44 6.31
C ARG A 124 30.98 0.45 5.42
N LEU A 125 30.95 -0.84 5.75
CA LEU A 125 31.44 -1.91 4.90
C LEU A 125 30.31 -2.57 4.11
N CYS A 126 30.61 -2.91 2.86
CA CYS A 126 29.83 -3.87 2.06
C CYS A 126 30.43 -5.29 2.05
N LEU A 127 31.75 -5.39 2.22
CA LEU A 127 32.51 -6.64 2.11
C LEU A 127 33.59 -6.70 3.19
N LEU A 128 34.00 -7.91 3.56
CA LEU A 128 35.09 -8.15 4.51
C LEU A 128 35.97 -9.28 3.98
N ALA A 129 37.22 -8.98 3.60
CA ALA A 129 38.13 -9.98 3.03
C ALA A 129 38.63 -10.97 4.10
N LYS A 130 38.90 -12.23 3.71
CA LYS A 130 39.49 -13.27 4.57
C LYS A 130 40.99 -13.04 4.80
N THR A 131 41.67 -12.43 3.83
CA THR A 131 43.11 -12.19 3.80
C THR A 131 43.41 -10.70 3.52
N ALA A 132 44.66 -10.27 3.72
CA ALA A 132 45.08 -8.89 3.46
C ALA A 132 45.09 -8.53 1.95
N ASN A 133 45.35 -9.53 1.10
CA ASN A 133 45.40 -9.40 -0.36
C ASN A 133 44.38 -10.37 -0.99
N PRO A 134 43.12 -9.97 -1.20
CA PRO A 134 42.18 -10.75 -2.00
C PRO A 134 42.63 -10.78 -3.48
N THR A 135 42.43 -11.90 -4.18
CA THR A 135 42.86 -12.05 -5.58
C THR A 135 41.90 -11.38 -6.57
N ASP A 136 40.62 -11.30 -6.22
CA ASP A 136 39.57 -10.74 -7.07
C ASP A 136 39.17 -9.33 -6.63
N ILE A 137 38.82 -8.48 -7.61
CA ILE A 137 38.14 -7.20 -7.35
C ILE A 137 36.65 -7.39 -7.70
N PRO A 138 35.75 -7.63 -6.73
CA PRO A 138 34.34 -8.00 -6.96
C PRO A 138 33.44 -6.85 -7.49
N PHE A 139 34.04 -5.83 -8.08
CA PHE A 139 33.37 -4.62 -8.57
C PHE A 139 33.42 -4.48 -10.11
N SER A 140 34.14 -5.36 -10.80
CA SER A 140 34.13 -5.45 -12.27
C SER A 140 33.04 -6.37 -12.82
N GLU A 141 32.49 -7.27 -12.01
CA GLU A 141 31.50 -8.27 -12.43
C GLU A 141 30.05 -7.85 -12.12
N PRO A 142 29.02 -8.48 -12.75
CA PRO A 142 27.63 -8.32 -12.36
C PRO A 142 27.39 -8.81 -10.92
N VAL A 143 26.55 -8.11 -10.16
CA VAL A 143 26.28 -8.46 -8.76
C VAL A 143 25.46 -9.75 -8.69
N GLY A 144 26.10 -10.83 -8.22
CA GLY A 144 25.48 -12.15 -8.04
C GLY A 144 24.81 -12.35 -6.67
N LEU A 145 24.22 -13.53 -6.48
CA LEU A 145 23.67 -13.99 -5.20
C LEU A 145 24.68 -14.74 -4.31
N SER A 146 25.93 -14.87 -4.76
CA SER A 146 27.04 -15.48 -4.00
C SER A 146 28.22 -14.53 -3.96
N LEU A 147 28.98 -14.58 -2.86
CA LEU A 147 30.22 -13.84 -2.69
C LEU A 147 31.42 -14.66 -3.23
N PRO A 148 32.51 -14.01 -3.68
CA PRO A 148 33.74 -14.72 -4.05
C PRO A 148 34.38 -15.41 -2.84
N ASP A 149 35.13 -16.48 -3.09
CA ASP A 149 35.69 -17.33 -2.03
C ASP A 149 36.73 -16.64 -1.13
N ASP A 150 37.28 -15.49 -1.53
CA ASP A 150 38.17 -14.67 -0.71
C ASP A 150 37.45 -13.77 0.32
N TYR A 151 36.11 -13.70 0.29
CA TYR A 151 35.33 -12.83 1.18
C TYR A 151 34.56 -13.61 2.27
N ILE A 152 34.40 -12.97 3.42
CA ILE A 152 33.64 -13.44 4.58
C ILE A 152 32.15 -13.15 4.33
N ASN A 153 31.27 -14.15 4.50
CA ASN A 153 29.84 -14.01 4.20
C ASN A 153 29.04 -13.33 5.33
N ILE A 154 29.43 -12.08 5.60
CA ILE A 154 28.78 -11.22 6.60
C ILE A 154 27.29 -10.95 6.33
N GLY A 155 26.83 -11.18 5.08
CA GLY A 155 25.44 -11.00 4.67
C GLY A 155 24.54 -12.23 4.84
N SER A 156 25.07 -13.43 5.06
CA SER A 156 24.26 -14.64 5.32
C SER A 156 24.11 -14.99 6.81
N TRP A 157 24.96 -14.43 7.68
CA TRP A 157 25.01 -14.82 9.09
C TRP A 157 24.19 -13.87 9.95
N THR A 158 23.15 -14.41 10.58
CA THR A 158 22.23 -13.70 11.46
C THR A 158 22.38 -14.10 12.93
N VAL A 159 23.25 -15.07 13.26
CA VAL A 159 23.48 -15.52 14.64
C VAL A 159 24.91 -15.19 15.08
N TYR A 160 25.03 -14.48 16.19
CA TYR A 160 26.30 -14.02 16.75
C TYR A 160 26.45 -14.48 18.19
N ARG A 161 27.58 -15.14 18.52
CA ARG A 161 27.85 -15.70 19.84
C ARG A 161 29.12 -15.10 20.44
N LEU A 162 28.98 -14.44 21.59
CA LEU A 162 30.09 -13.89 22.38
C LEU A 162 30.47 -14.83 23.52
N ALA A 163 31.77 -14.95 23.82
CA ALA A 163 32.29 -15.69 24.96
C ALA A 163 32.97 -14.74 25.97
N PHE A 164 32.60 -14.78 27.25
CA PHE A 164 33.09 -13.88 28.29
C PHE A 164 33.83 -14.62 29.41
N ASN A 165 34.97 -14.07 29.82
CA ASN A 165 35.78 -14.61 30.91
C ASN A 165 35.31 -14.12 32.29
N LYS A 166 35.34 -15.02 33.28
CA LYS A 166 35.08 -14.78 34.70
C LYS A 166 35.69 -13.47 35.26
N ARG A 167 36.89 -13.08 34.83
CA ARG A 167 37.64 -11.88 35.29
C ARG A 167 36.91 -10.53 35.14
N ARG A 168 35.81 -10.44 34.39
CA ARG A 168 35.01 -9.19 34.24
C ARG A 168 33.52 -9.33 34.61
N GLN A 169 33.16 -10.36 35.39
CA GLN A 169 31.76 -10.71 35.69
C GLN A 169 30.90 -9.60 36.31
N HIS A 170 31.46 -8.64 37.06
CA HIS A 170 30.67 -7.53 37.63
C HIS A 170 29.98 -6.68 36.53
N PHE A 171 30.75 -6.24 35.52
CA PHE A 171 30.23 -5.45 34.41
C PHE A 171 29.28 -6.25 33.52
N LEU A 172 29.57 -7.55 33.31
CA LEU A 172 28.67 -8.45 32.60
C LEU A 172 27.34 -8.62 33.33
N LYS A 173 27.35 -8.86 34.65
CA LYS A 173 26.13 -8.98 35.46
C LYS A 173 25.30 -7.70 35.42
N SER A 174 25.94 -6.52 35.54
CA SER A 174 25.27 -5.23 35.41
C SER A 174 24.62 -5.04 34.04
N MET A 175 25.32 -5.43 32.95
CA MET A 175 24.80 -5.37 31.60
C MET A 175 23.59 -6.29 31.42
N LEU A 176 23.67 -7.53 31.93
CA LEU A 176 22.58 -8.51 31.88
C LEU A 176 21.35 -8.04 32.65
N THR A 177 21.51 -7.47 33.85
CA THR A 177 20.38 -6.88 34.60
C THR A 177 19.65 -5.81 33.80
N SER A 178 20.36 -4.84 33.20
CA SER A 178 19.69 -3.83 32.37
C SER A 178 19.16 -4.38 31.04
N MET A 179 19.75 -5.44 30.48
CA MET A 179 19.15 -6.16 29.35
C MET A 179 17.83 -6.85 29.74
N ALA A 180 17.69 -7.35 30.97
CA ALA A 180 16.43 -7.92 31.48
C ALA A 180 15.36 -6.85 31.76
N GLU A 181 15.76 -5.65 32.21
CA GLU A 181 14.87 -4.49 32.39
C GLU A 181 14.24 -4.05 31.06
N PHE A 182 15.01 -4.12 29.96
CA PHE A 182 14.56 -3.83 28.60
C PHE A 182 13.96 -5.06 27.86
N ASN A 183 13.74 -6.18 28.57
CA ASN A 183 13.20 -7.44 28.04
C ASN A 183 13.98 -7.99 26.82
N LEU A 184 15.32 -7.91 26.85
CA LEU A 184 16.21 -8.51 25.85
C LEU A 184 16.71 -9.90 26.25
N ILE A 185 16.53 -10.28 27.52
CA ILE A 185 16.84 -11.60 28.09
C ILE A 185 15.75 -11.99 29.11
N PRO A 186 15.57 -13.29 29.42
CA PRO A 186 14.61 -13.73 30.44
C PRO A 186 14.96 -13.20 31.83
N ARG A 187 13.95 -12.85 32.62
CA ARG A 187 14.10 -12.40 34.02
C ARG A 187 14.55 -13.56 34.91
N GLY A 188 15.87 -13.70 35.01
CA GLY A 188 16.56 -14.89 35.52
C GLY A 188 18.00 -14.99 34.99
N ASN A 189 18.30 -14.30 33.88
CA ASN A 189 19.63 -14.03 33.31
C ASN A 189 20.42 -15.25 32.80
N ILE A 190 19.88 -16.47 32.89
CA ILE A 190 20.50 -17.72 32.41
C ILE A 190 19.42 -18.61 31.78
N SER A 191 19.70 -19.16 30.61
CA SER A 191 18.87 -20.15 29.91
C SER A 191 19.01 -21.54 30.55
N SER A 192 17.91 -22.29 30.63
CA SER A 192 17.92 -23.71 30.97
C SER A 192 18.38 -24.61 29.81
N HIS A 193 18.31 -24.12 28.57
CA HIS A 193 18.72 -24.82 27.36
C HIS A 193 20.08 -24.28 26.87
N ALA A 194 21.04 -25.17 26.67
CA ALA A 194 22.37 -24.84 26.16
C ALA A 194 22.46 -25.09 24.65
N ILE A 195 22.98 -24.11 23.91
CA ILE A 195 23.14 -24.23 22.45
C ILE A 195 24.29 -25.17 22.12
N GLN A 196 24.01 -26.20 21.33
CA GLN A 196 25.02 -27.06 20.72
C GLN A 196 25.78 -26.25 19.66
N VAL A 197 27.10 -26.06 19.84
CA VAL A 197 27.97 -25.43 18.85
C VAL A 197 28.60 -26.51 17.98
N VAL A 198 28.47 -26.38 16.65
CA VAL A 198 29.03 -27.30 15.66
C VAL A 198 29.90 -26.50 14.67
N SER A 199 31.13 -26.93 14.41
CA SER A 199 31.95 -26.27 13.38
C SER A 199 31.45 -26.63 11.99
N HIS A 200 31.32 -25.64 11.10
CA HIS A 200 30.92 -25.85 9.70
C HIS A 200 31.78 -26.88 8.95
N LYS A 201 33.03 -27.11 9.40
CA LYS A 201 33.97 -28.09 8.81
C LYS A 201 33.54 -29.55 9.02
N ASN A 202 32.68 -29.80 10.00
CA ASN A 202 32.19 -31.13 10.36
C ASN A 202 30.83 -31.44 9.68
N LEU A 203 30.34 -30.55 8.82
CA LEU A 203 29.09 -30.69 8.09
C LEU A 203 29.36 -30.76 6.58
N PRO A 204 28.49 -31.41 5.78
CA PRO A 204 28.57 -31.35 4.33
C PRO A 204 28.61 -29.90 3.82
N LYS A 205 29.35 -29.67 2.73
CA LYS A 205 29.25 -28.41 1.99
C LYS A 205 27.86 -28.35 1.33
N PRO A 206 27.05 -27.31 1.57
CA PRO A 206 25.77 -27.17 0.89
C PRO A 206 25.98 -26.89 -0.59
N ILE A 207 25.01 -27.30 -1.42
CA ILE A 207 24.99 -26.94 -2.84
C ILE A 207 24.94 -25.41 -2.96
N ASN A 208 25.81 -24.82 -3.79
CA ASN A 208 25.89 -23.37 -3.98
C ASN A 208 24.94 -22.87 -5.10
N HIS A 209 24.82 -21.54 -5.24
CA HIS A 209 23.93 -20.93 -6.24
C HIS A 209 24.27 -21.37 -7.68
N HIS A 210 25.56 -21.41 -8.04
CA HIS A 210 26.00 -21.82 -9.38
C HIS A 210 25.60 -23.26 -9.68
N GLN A 211 25.77 -24.18 -8.72
CA GLN A 211 25.37 -25.57 -8.86
C GLN A 211 23.86 -25.71 -9.01
N ARG A 212 23.05 -25.06 -8.14
CA ARG A 212 21.59 -25.03 -8.28
C ARG A 212 21.14 -24.51 -9.63
N SER A 213 21.84 -23.50 -10.16
CA SER A 213 21.54 -22.88 -11.46
C SER A 213 21.72 -23.82 -12.66
N SER A 214 22.44 -24.92 -12.50
CA SER A 214 22.57 -25.98 -13.51
C SER A 214 21.62 -27.16 -13.27
N MET A 215 20.84 -27.18 -12.18
CA MET A 215 20.01 -28.31 -11.75
C MET A 215 18.50 -28.11 -11.98
N MET A 216 18.00 -26.88 -12.15
CA MET A 216 16.56 -26.59 -12.16
C MET A 216 16.17 -25.41 -13.05
N HIS A 217 14.91 -25.36 -13.45
CA HIS A 217 14.35 -24.26 -14.26
C HIS A 217 14.44 -22.90 -13.52
N TYR A 218 14.60 -21.81 -14.29
CA TYR A 218 14.88 -20.49 -13.74
C TYR A 218 13.84 -19.99 -12.73
N ASP A 219 12.54 -20.18 -12.96
CA ASP A 219 11.51 -19.75 -11.98
C ASP A 219 11.56 -20.54 -10.65
N ILE A 220 11.93 -21.83 -10.69
CA ILE A 220 12.12 -22.66 -9.48
C ILE A 220 13.35 -22.14 -8.72
N LEU A 221 14.47 -21.93 -9.41
CA LEU A 221 15.68 -21.32 -8.86
C LEU A 221 15.37 -19.96 -8.22
N TYR A 222 14.64 -19.10 -8.93
CA TYR A 222 14.31 -17.74 -8.49
C TYR A 222 13.52 -17.75 -7.16
N LEU A 223 12.51 -18.62 -7.03
CA LEU A 223 11.71 -18.72 -5.81
C LEU A 223 12.44 -19.48 -4.68
N LEU A 224 13.30 -20.44 -5.01
CA LEU A 224 14.15 -21.12 -4.04
C LEU A 224 15.19 -20.16 -3.44
N GLU A 225 15.88 -19.36 -4.26
CA GLU A 225 16.82 -18.35 -3.79
C GLU A 225 16.11 -17.22 -3.02
N ALA A 226 14.85 -16.90 -3.33
CA ALA A 226 14.06 -15.97 -2.53
C ALA A 226 13.81 -16.49 -1.09
N ASN A 227 13.48 -17.78 -0.96
CA ASN A 227 13.33 -18.45 0.34
C ASN A 227 14.67 -18.58 1.10
N ILE A 228 15.77 -18.83 0.39
CA ILE A 228 17.13 -18.93 0.96
C ILE A 228 17.62 -17.57 1.45
N ALA A 229 17.54 -16.53 0.61
CA ALA A 229 18.05 -15.20 0.96
C ALA A 229 17.29 -14.59 2.14
N THR A 230 15.98 -14.85 2.25
CA THR A 230 15.15 -14.43 3.41
C THR A 230 15.27 -15.35 4.63
N ASN A 231 16.12 -16.39 4.57
CA ASN A 231 16.37 -17.36 5.64
C ASN A 231 15.12 -18.17 6.09
N VAL A 232 14.04 -18.16 5.30
CA VAL A 232 12.88 -19.05 5.47
C VAL A 232 13.32 -20.49 5.29
N LEU A 233 14.04 -20.77 4.20
CA LEU A 233 14.80 -21.99 3.97
C LEU A 233 16.29 -21.74 4.22
N HIS A 234 17.02 -22.78 4.60
CA HIS A 234 18.45 -22.69 4.88
C HIS A 234 19.23 -23.64 3.97
N VAL A 235 20.33 -23.17 3.37
CA VAL A 235 21.14 -23.99 2.45
C VAL A 235 21.66 -25.30 3.06
N ARG A 236 21.78 -25.41 4.39
CA ARG A 236 22.20 -26.64 5.10
C ARG A 236 21.05 -27.57 5.48
N ASN A 237 19.79 -27.17 5.28
CA ASN A 237 18.59 -27.97 5.50
C ASN A 237 17.98 -28.44 4.15
N LEU A 238 18.66 -28.21 3.02
CA LEU A 238 18.30 -28.67 1.69
C LEU A 238 19.21 -29.86 1.32
N ASP A 239 18.68 -31.07 1.47
CA ASP A 239 19.35 -32.33 1.10
C ASP A 239 19.07 -32.72 -0.36
N GLY A 240 19.69 -33.81 -0.83
CA GLY A 240 19.51 -34.32 -2.19
C GLY A 240 18.06 -34.67 -2.51
N GLU A 241 17.36 -35.32 -1.57
CA GLU A 241 15.96 -35.71 -1.74
C GLU A 241 15.03 -34.50 -1.93
N PHE A 242 15.31 -33.37 -1.27
CA PHE A 242 14.57 -32.13 -1.50
C PHE A 242 14.82 -31.59 -2.92
N TYR A 243 16.06 -31.61 -3.43
CA TYR A 243 16.32 -31.19 -4.81
C TYR A 243 15.68 -32.14 -5.85
N ASP A 244 15.70 -33.44 -5.60
CA ASP A 244 15.02 -34.44 -6.45
C ASP A 244 13.49 -34.21 -6.45
N LEU A 245 12.90 -33.84 -5.32
CA LEU A 245 11.48 -33.51 -5.21
C LEU A 245 11.10 -32.26 -6.02
N LEU A 246 11.96 -31.24 -6.06
CA LEU A 246 11.79 -30.07 -6.94
C LEU A 246 11.92 -30.41 -8.43
N GLY A 247 12.69 -31.46 -8.78
CA GLY A 247 12.91 -31.89 -10.16
C GLY A 247 11.87 -32.88 -10.71
N LYS A 248 11.12 -33.58 -9.83
CA LYS A 248 10.13 -34.61 -10.18
C LYS A 248 8.70 -34.08 -10.41
N LEU A 249 8.43 -32.83 -10.04
CA LEU A 249 7.09 -32.23 -10.07
C LEU A 249 7.02 -31.11 -11.12
N ASP A 250 5.80 -30.77 -11.55
CA ASP A 250 5.59 -29.67 -12.49
C ASP A 250 6.11 -28.33 -11.93
N ARG A 251 6.65 -27.50 -12.84
CA ARG A 251 7.23 -26.18 -12.55
C ARG A 251 6.29 -25.30 -11.75
N ASP A 252 5.03 -25.20 -12.14
CA ASP A 252 4.11 -24.21 -11.59
C ASP A 252 3.53 -24.67 -10.24
N ILE A 253 3.37 -25.99 -10.05
CA ILE A 253 3.15 -26.61 -8.73
C ILE A 253 4.31 -26.29 -7.77
N VAL A 254 5.56 -26.54 -8.20
CA VAL A 254 6.76 -26.28 -7.38
C VAL A 254 6.88 -24.79 -7.04
N CYS A 255 6.61 -23.91 -8.02
CA CYS A 255 6.60 -22.46 -7.81
C CYS A 255 5.50 -22.03 -6.81
N GLY A 256 4.30 -22.59 -6.89
CA GLY A 256 3.22 -22.34 -5.93
C GLY A 256 3.61 -22.72 -4.50
N ILE A 257 4.19 -23.90 -4.30
CA ILE A 257 4.64 -24.37 -2.98
C ILE A 257 5.77 -23.50 -2.43
N LEU A 258 6.76 -23.10 -3.25
CA LEU A 258 7.85 -22.23 -2.82
C LEU A 258 7.38 -20.80 -2.49
N ASP A 259 6.39 -20.25 -3.20
CA ASP A 259 5.78 -18.96 -2.85
C ASP A 259 4.97 -19.07 -1.55
N MET A 260 4.26 -20.19 -1.32
CA MET A 260 3.56 -20.44 -0.05
C MET A 260 4.52 -20.60 1.14
N MET A 261 5.67 -21.27 0.95
CA MET A 261 6.74 -21.33 1.96
C MET A 261 7.25 -19.92 2.31
N TYR A 262 7.60 -19.12 1.30
CA TYR A 262 8.06 -17.74 1.47
C TYR A 262 7.02 -16.90 2.23
N ASN A 263 5.73 -17.06 1.88
CA ASN A 263 4.65 -16.31 2.49
C ASN A 263 4.34 -16.70 3.95
N LYS A 264 4.85 -17.81 4.49
CA LYS A 264 4.82 -18.07 5.94
C LYS A 264 5.70 -17.09 6.73
N LYS A 265 6.82 -16.63 6.14
CA LYS A 265 7.74 -15.63 6.72
C LYS A 265 8.36 -16.06 8.06
N GLU A 266 8.37 -17.37 8.32
CA GLU A 266 8.94 -18.04 9.50
C GLU A 266 10.11 -18.95 9.09
N ARG A 267 10.86 -19.48 10.07
CA ARG A 267 11.95 -20.43 9.82
C ARG A 267 11.41 -21.85 9.60
N ILE A 268 11.57 -22.39 8.40
CA ILE A 268 11.25 -23.79 8.09
C ILE A 268 12.49 -24.65 8.34
N TRP A 269 12.47 -25.42 9.45
CA TRP A 269 13.58 -26.30 9.84
C TRP A 269 13.66 -27.61 9.02
N ASN A 270 12.53 -28.12 8.54
CA ASN A 270 12.44 -29.32 7.71
C ASN A 270 11.69 -29.00 6.39
N PRO A 271 12.42 -28.67 5.30
CA PRO A 271 11.84 -28.28 4.02
C PRO A 271 11.01 -29.38 3.36
N LYS A 272 11.47 -30.63 3.38
CA LYS A 272 10.75 -31.79 2.81
C LYS A 272 9.39 -31.98 3.46
N ARG A 273 9.32 -31.97 4.81
CA ARG A 273 8.07 -32.08 5.55
C ARG A 273 7.12 -30.93 5.22
N ALA A 274 7.60 -29.68 5.25
CA ALA A 274 6.78 -28.51 4.91
C ALA A 274 6.26 -28.56 3.47
N PHE A 275 7.04 -29.12 2.52
CA PHE A 275 6.60 -29.34 1.15
C PHE A 275 5.42 -30.30 1.08
N HIS A 276 5.53 -31.48 1.72
CA HIS A 276 4.45 -32.47 1.76
C HIS A 276 3.19 -31.97 2.52
N GLU A 277 3.35 -31.18 3.59
CA GLU A 277 2.24 -30.55 4.30
C GLU A 277 1.49 -29.50 3.44
N ILE A 278 2.21 -28.71 2.63
CA ILE A 278 1.56 -27.76 1.70
C ILE A 278 0.89 -28.52 0.55
N TRP A 279 1.58 -29.48 -0.07
CA TRP A 279 1.08 -30.27 -1.19
C TRP A 279 -0.19 -31.06 -0.83
N SER A 280 -0.15 -31.83 0.26
CA SER A 280 -1.28 -32.66 0.70
C SER A 280 -2.54 -31.85 1.03
N LYS A 281 -2.38 -30.65 1.60
CA LYS A 281 -3.48 -29.76 1.98
C LYS A 281 -4.09 -28.97 0.82
N HIS A 282 -3.33 -28.66 -0.23
CA HIS A 282 -3.79 -27.72 -1.28
C HIS A 282 -3.99 -28.35 -2.67
N ARG A 283 -3.36 -29.49 -2.99
CA ARG A 283 -3.52 -30.28 -4.23
C ARG A 283 -3.88 -29.44 -5.47
N MET A 284 -5.16 -29.44 -5.86
CA MET A 284 -5.70 -28.81 -7.08
C MET A 284 -5.74 -27.27 -7.04
N ASN A 285 -5.76 -26.65 -5.87
CA ASN A 285 -5.84 -25.18 -5.74
C ASN A 285 -4.51 -24.46 -5.98
N LEU A 286 -3.41 -25.21 -6.19
CA LEU A 286 -2.08 -24.66 -6.48
C LEU A 286 -1.92 -24.20 -7.94
N THR A 287 -2.74 -24.71 -8.86
CA THR A 287 -2.63 -24.49 -10.32
C THR A 287 -3.69 -23.55 -10.89
N LEU A 288 -4.65 -23.07 -10.08
CA LEU A 288 -5.69 -22.14 -10.52
C LEU A 288 -5.06 -20.82 -11.07
N PRO A 289 -5.27 -20.47 -12.36
CA PRO A 289 -4.71 -19.25 -12.91
C PRO A 289 -5.33 -18.02 -12.23
N ARG A 290 -4.52 -17.28 -11.46
CA ARG A 290 -4.92 -15.97 -10.94
C ARG A 290 -5.29 -15.07 -12.12
N THR A 291 -6.55 -14.62 -12.18
CA THR A 291 -7.07 -13.72 -13.21
C THR A 291 -6.47 -12.32 -13.05
N ILE A 292 -5.29 -12.12 -13.65
CA ILE A 292 -4.59 -10.84 -13.66
C ILE A 292 -5.42 -9.82 -14.46
N PRO A 293 -5.81 -8.67 -13.87
CA PRO A 293 -6.50 -7.62 -14.61
C PRO A 293 -5.63 -7.12 -15.78
N HIS A 294 -6.23 -6.85 -16.95
CA HIS A 294 -5.50 -6.50 -18.19
C HIS A 294 -4.55 -5.28 -18.09
N HIS A 295 -4.62 -4.50 -17.01
CA HIS A 295 -3.74 -3.35 -16.73
C HIS A 295 -2.61 -3.67 -15.73
N CYS A 296 -2.52 -4.89 -15.20
CA CYS A 296 -1.53 -5.35 -14.23
C CYS A 296 -0.67 -6.50 -14.77
N ALA A 297 0.47 -6.77 -14.13
CA ALA A 297 1.34 -7.90 -14.46
C ALA A 297 2.06 -8.44 -13.21
N LEU A 298 2.45 -9.72 -13.24
CA LEU A 298 3.33 -10.33 -12.22
C LEU A 298 4.79 -10.08 -12.60
N LEU A 299 5.45 -9.16 -11.90
CA LEU A 299 6.81 -8.70 -12.24
C LEU A 299 7.84 -9.19 -11.22
N ARG A 300 9.04 -9.55 -11.70
CA ARG A 300 10.16 -9.99 -10.85
C ARG A 300 10.72 -8.78 -10.06
N LYS A 301 11.20 -9.00 -8.84
CA LYS A 301 11.81 -7.98 -7.97
C LYS A 301 13.05 -8.49 -7.24
N ALA A 302 14.09 -7.66 -7.17
CA ALA A 302 15.27 -7.86 -6.35
C ALA A 302 15.50 -6.68 -5.39
N VAL A 303 16.13 -6.96 -4.24
CA VAL A 303 16.54 -5.94 -3.26
C VAL A 303 18.03 -6.10 -2.97
N VAL A 304 18.81 -5.06 -3.24
CA VAL A 304 20.26 -5.04 -2.99
C VAL A 304 20.52 -4.26 -1.70
N THR A 305 21.13 -4.93 -0.73
CA THR A 305 21.64 -4.33 0.51
C THR A 305 23.16 -4.20 0.47
N PRO A 306 23.81 -3.48 1.41
CA PRO A 306 25.26 -3.40 1.51
C PRO A 306 25.94 -4.77 1.52
N THR A 307 25.39 -5.76 2.22
CA THR A 307 26.03 -7.08 2.40
C THR A 307 25.52 -8.18 1.46
N ILE A 308 24.22 -8.20 1.13
CA ILE A 308 23.57 -9.31 0.38
C ILE A 308 22.53 -8.81 -0.64
N THR A 309 22.20 -9.64 -1.63
CA THR A 309 21.12 -9.41 -2.61
C THR A 309 19.99 -10.40 -2.36
N TYR A 310 18.79 -9.89 -2.10
CA TYR A 310 17.57 -10.68 -1.90
C TYR A 310 16.78 -10.77 -3.20
N VAL A 311 16.40 -11.99 -3.58
CA VAL A 311 15.35 -12.22 -4.58
C VAL A 311 13.99 -12.16 -3.87
N ILE A 312 13.00 -11.53 -4.49
CA ILE A 312 11.63 -11.40 -3.96
C ILE A 312 10.67 -12.08 -4.95
N PRO A 313 9.67 -12.88 -4.52
CA PRO A 313 8.68 -13.47 -5.41
C PRO A 313 7.95 -12.44 -6.28
N ARG A 314 7.38 -12.92 -7.40
CA ARG A 314 6.75 -12.07 -8.42
C ARG A 314 5.57 -11.29 -7.81
N THR A 315 5.65 -9.95 -7.81
CA THR A 315 4.60 -9.08 -7.28
C THR A 315 3.66 -8.62 -8.38
N LEU A 316 2.35 -8.58 -8.09
CA LEU A 316 1.36 -7.96 -8.96
C LEU A 316 1.53 -6.43 -8.90
N GLU A 317 1.80 -5.79 -10.04
CA GLU A 317 1.92 -4.33 -10.13
C GLU A 317 1.15 -3.77 -11.35
N THR A 318 0.60 -2.56 -11.22
CA THR A 318 -0.03 -1.82 -12.32
C THR A 318 1.02 -1.50 -13.38
N THR A 319 0.77 -1.96 -14.61
CA THR A 319 1.71 -1.81 -15.73
C THR A 319 1.95 -0.34 -16.13
N ASN A 320 3.10 -0.13 -16.76
CA ASN A 320 3.46 1.10 -17.45
C ASN A 320 3.51 0.86 -18.98
N ARG A 321 3.71 1.92 -19.77
CA ARG A 321 3.70 1.85 -21.24
C ARG A 321 4.72 0.84 -21.79
N VAL A 322 5.93 0.83 -21.23
CA VAL A 322 7.03 -0.05 -21.65
C VAL A 322 6.66 -1.52 -21.41
N VAL A 323 6.24 -1.87 -20.19
CA VAL A 323 5.89 -3.25 -19.82
C VAL A 323 4.65 -3.75 -20.59
N ARG A 324 3.70 -2.88 -20.94
CA ARG A 324 2.56 -3.25 -21.80
C ARG A 324 2.97 -3.57 -23.23
N HIS A 325 3.82 -2.75 -23.84
CA HIS A 325 4.25 -2.96 -25.22
C HIS A 325 5.12 -4.22 -25.32
N PHE A 326 6.14 -4.34 -24.45
CA PHE A 326 7.03 -5.49 -24.39
C PHE A 326 6.47 -6.64 -23.52
N ARG A 327 5.14 -6.82 -23.47
CA ARG A 327 4.48 -7.83 -22.61
C ARG A 327 4.95 -9.27 -22.86
N ASN A 328 5.34 -9.58 -24.11
CA ASN A 328 5.88 -10.89 -24.50
C ASN A 328 7.26 -11.17 -23.87
N TYR A 329 7.93 -10.14 -23.36
CA TYR A 329 9.19 -10.19 -22.61
C TYR A 329 9.00 -9.74 -21.15
N SER A 330 7.76 -9.74 -20.63
CA SER A 330 7.42 -9.18 -19.30
C SER A 330 8.19 -9.84 -18.15
N ASP A 331 8.55 -11.11 -18.28
CA ASP A 331 9.35 -11.83 -17.30
C ASP A 331 10.82 -11.34 -17.24
N ARG A 332 11.35 -10.83 -18.37
CA ARG A 332 12.72 -10.31 -18.49
C ARG A 332 12.90 -8.94 -17.82
N PHE A 333 11.82 -8.28 -17.40
CA PHE A 333 11.88 -7.09 -16.55
C PHE A 333 12.03 -7.47 -15.07
N ILE A 334 12.93 -6.79 -14.36
CA ILE A 334 13.06 -6.89 -12.90
C ILE A 334 13.11 -5.50 -12.26
N ARG A 335 12.32 -5.29 -11.21
CA ARG A 335 12.38 -4.07 -10.37
C ARG A 335 13.48 -4.25 -9.33
N VAL A 336 14.51 -3.43 -9.36
CA VAL A 336 15.62 -3.43 -8.39
C VAL A 336 15.39 -2.33 -7.36
N GLN A 337 15.61 -2.61 -6.07
CA GLN A 337 15.53 -1.62 -4.99
C GLN A 337 16.76 -1.69 -4.09
N PHE A 338 17.30 -0.53 -3.69
CA PHE A 338 18.47 -0.41 -2.83
C PHE A 338 18.07 0.00 -1.41
N THR A 339 18.36 -0.86 -0.44
CA THR A 339 18.06 -0.63 0.99
C THR A 339 19.30 -0.82 1.85
N ASP A 340 19.30 -0.33 3.08
CA ASP A 340 20.28 -0.71 4.11
C ASP A 340 20.00 -2.15 4.58
N ASP A 341 20.95 -2.80 5.26
CA ASP A 341 20.85 -4.25 5.61
C ASP A 341 19.59 -4.56 6.45
N SER A 342 19.13 -3.61 7.28
CA SER A 342 17.90 -3.72 8.08
C SER A 342 16.60 -3.40 7.30
N MET A 343 16.58 -3.57 5.97
CA MET A 343 15.43 -3.33 5.07
C MET A 343 14.80 -1.92 5.12
N ILE A 344 15.57 -0.92 5.54
CA ILE A 344 15.18 0.51 5.50
C ILE A 344 15.84 1.21 4.31
N ARG A 345 15.33 2.39 3.90
CA ARG A 345 16.01 3.20 2.88
C ARG A 345 17.44 3.52 3.33
N ILE A 346 18.40 3.43 2.40
CA ILE A 346 19.78 3.88 2.61
C ILE A 346 19.74 5.37 3.04
N GLY A 347 20.47 5.72 4.09
CA GLY A 347 20.56 7.11 4.53
C GLY A 347 21.49 7.94 3.65
N ALA A 348 21.14 9.22 3.45
CA ALA A 348 22.10 10.22 2.99
C ALA A 348 23.34 10.24 3.90
N ALA A 349 24.53 10.48 3.33
CA ALA A 349 25.75 10.50 4.11
C ALA A 349 25.74 11.63 5.15
N ARG A 350 26.26 11.36 6.35
CA ARG A 350 26.38 12.38 7.41
C ARG A 350 27.56 13.31 7.16
N ASP A 351 28.65 12.71 6.70
CA ASP A 351 29.92 13.31 6.31
C ASP A 351 30.41 12.60 5.04
N LYS A 352 31.14 13.31 4.17
CA LYS A 352 31.32 12.98 2.74
C LYS A 352 31.66 11.52 2.40
N ASN A 353 32.48 10.85 3.21
CA ASN A 353 33.07 9.55 2.88
C ASN A 353 32.45 8.37 3.67
N THR A 354 31.42 8.62 4.48
CA THR A 354 30.93 7.63 5.48
C THR A 354 30.24 6.40 4.89
N ASN A 355 29.82 6.47 3.63
CA ASN A 355 29.00 5.45 2.94
C ASN A 355 29.61 5.01 1.58
N ASP A 356 30.89 5.30 1.31
CA ASP A 356 31.48 5.17 -0.03
C ASP A 356 31.41 3.73 -0.58
N ASP A 357 31.67 2.70 0.23
CA ASP A 357 31.46 1.29 -0.14
C ASP A 357 30.03 1.00 -0.61
N ILE A 358 29.02 1.58 0.05
CA ILE A 358 27.61 1.40 -0.26
C ILE A 358 27.30 2.05 -1.60
N TYR A 359 27.73 3.30 -1.81
CA TYR A 359 27.50 4.01 -3.06
C TYR A 359 28.28 3.39 -4.22
N GLY A 360 29.48 2.85 -3.96
CA GLY A 360 30.22 2.00 -4.89
C GLY A 360 29.46 0.73 -5.26
N ARG A 361 28.93 -0.01 -4.29
CA ARG A 361 28.10 -1.21 -4.55
C ARG A 361 26.85 -0.88 -5.35
N VAL A 362 26.14 0.21 -5.03
CA VAL A 362 24.98 0.68 -5.83
C VAL A 362 25.42 1.01 -7.26
N TYR A 363 26.49 1.80 -7.44
CA TYR A 363 27.00 2.16 -8.77
C TYR A 363 27.41 0.94 -9.60
N ASN A 364 28.11 -0.02 -8.99
CA ASN A 364 28.55 -1.24 -9.67
C ASN A 364 27.38 -2.18 -9.99
N THR A 365 26.33 -2.21 -9.16
CA THR A 365 25.07 -2.90 -9.50
C THR A 365 24.44 -2.29 -10.76
N LEU A 366 24.37 -0.96 -10.84
CA LEU A 366 23.80 -0.26 -12.00
C LEU A 366 24.65 -0.45 -13.26
N LYS A 367 25.98 -0.36 -13.13
CA LYS A 367 26.94 -0.42 -14.23
C LYS A 367 27.12 -1.85 -14.78
N SER A 368 27.32 -2.83 -13.90
CA SER A 368 27.67 -4.20 -14.27
C SER A 368 26.46 -5.14 -14.33
N GLY A 369 25.31 -4.71 -13.82
CA GLY A 369 24.09 -5.52 -13.79
C GLY A 369 23.94 -6.41 -12.55
N ILE A 370 22.87 -7.20 -12.53
CA ILE A 370 22.62 -8.26 -11.53
C ILE A 370 22.59 -9.61 -12.26
N LYS A 371 23.18 -10.65 -11.67
CA LYS A 371 23.14 -12.02 -12.20
C LYS A 371 22.40 -12.97 -11.25
N ILE A 372 21.34 -13.60 -11.76
CA ILE A 372 20.58 -14.64 -11.07
C ILE A 372 20.69 -15.90 -11.93
N GLY A 373 21.47 -16.88 -11.46
CA GLY A 373 21.84 -18.06 -12.22
C GLY A 373 22.43 -17.74 -13.59
N ALA A 374 21.82 -18.26 -14.65
CA ALA A 374 22.22 -17.97 -16.02
C ALA A 374 21.77 -16.57 -16.52
N VAL A 375 20.78 -15.94 -15.89
CA VAL A 375 20.18 -14.69 -16.37
C VAL A 375 20.91 -13.48 -15.82
N HIS A 376 21.41 -12.64 -16.73
CA HIS A 376 22.01 -11.34 -16.45
C HIS A 376 21.01 -10.23 -16.79
N TYR A 377 20.83 -9.28 -15.88
CA TYR A 377 19.93 -8.15 -15.99
C TYR A 377 20.75 -6.85 -16.02
N GLU A 378 20.48 -5.96 -16.99
CA GLU A 378 21.13 -4.65 -17.12
C GLU A 378 20.22 -3.50 -16.67
N PHE A 379 20.80 -2.41 -16.17
CA PHE A 379 20.07 -1.19 -15.79
C PHE A 379 19.35 -0.53 -16.98
N LEU A 380 18.02 -0.35 -16.89
CA LEU A 380 17.18 0.21 -17.94
C LEU A 380 16.77 1.67 -17.67
N GLY A 381 16.39 2.02 -16.44
CA GLY A 381 15.92 3.37 -16.08
C GLY A 381 15.16 3.43 -14.77
N PHE A 382 14.57 4.57 -14.43
CA PHE A 382 13.74 4.74 -13.22
C PHE A 382 12.72 5.86 -13.38
N SER A 383 11.51 5.69 -12.84
CA SER A 383 10.55 6.78 -12.67
C SER A 383 10.90 7.68 -11.46
N SER A 384 10.28 8.86 -11.36
CA SER A 384 10.46 9.74 -10.20
C SER A 384 9.90 9.17 -8.89
N SER A 385 8.94 8.24 -8.92
CA SER A 385 8.52 7.51 -7.72
C SER A 385 9.56 6.46 -7.31
N GLN A 386 10.05 5.69 -8.28
CA GLN A 386 11.10 4.69 -8.05
C GLN A 386 12.40 5.33 -7.51
N LEU A 387 12.83 6.47 -8.05
CA LEU A 387 13.98 7.23 -7.55
C LEU A 387 13.84 7.56 -6.04
N ARG A 388 12.66 8.04 -5.62
CA ARG A 388 12.34 8.31 -4.19
C ARG A 388 12.23 7.06 -3.33
N GLU A 389 12.01 5.88 -3.92
CA GLU A 389 12.06 4.58 -3.23
C GLU A 389 13.46 3.93 -3.24
N HIS A 390 14.46 4.62 -3.83
CA HIS A 390 15.78 4.07 -4.16
C HIS A 390 15.70 2.81 -5.05
N GLY A 391 14.79 2.82 -6.02
CA GLY A 391 14.57 1.71 -6.97
C GLY A 391 14.60 2.13 -8.43
N CYS A 392 14.65 1.12 -9.30
CA CYS A 392 14.82 1.27 -10.76
C CYS A 392 14.40 -0.01 -11.50
N TRP A 393 14.29 0.07 -12.82
CA TRP A 393 14.09 -1.06 -13.72
C TRP A 393 15.41 -1.58 -14.26
N PHE A 394 15.51 -2.90 -14.36
CA PHE A 394 16.52 -3.61 -15.12
C PHE A 394 15.82 -4.56 -16.12
N PHE A 395 16.52 -4.93 -17.19
CA PHE A 395 16.03 -5.84 -18.24
C PHE A 395 17.09 -6.90 -18.58
N ALA A 396 16.68 -8.15 -18.71
CA ALA A 396 17.55 -9.23 -19.20
C ALA A 396 17.47 -9.31 -20.74
N PRO A 397 18.56 -9.05 -21.49
CA PRO A 397 18.52 -9.09 -22.94
C PRO A 397 18.18 -10.49 -23.48
N PHE A 398 17.70 -10.53 -24.72
CA PHE A 398 17.51 -11.74 -25.50
C PHE A 398 18.22 -11.58 -26.84
N THR A 399 19.23 -12.41 -27.08
CA THR A 399 20.16 -12.32 -28.21
C THR A 399 20.12 -13.55 -29.13
N GLU A 400 19.55 -14.65 -28.63
CA GLU A 400 19.24 -15.87 -29.38
C GLU A 400 17.92 -15.69 -30.16
N GLY A 401 17.73 -16.44 -31.25
CA GLY A 401 16.61 -16.25 -32.18
C GLY A 401 16.98 -15.44 -33.43
N ALA A 402 15.99 -15.14 -34.26
CA ALA A 402 16.14 -14.31 -35.46
C ALA A 402 16.30 -12.83 -35.08
N HIS A 403 16.67 -11.98 -36.04
CA HIS A 403 16.86 -10.55 -35.78
C HIS A 403 15.59 -9.86 -35.24
N LEU A 404 14.40 -10.39 -35.56
CA LEU A 404 13.12 -9.88 -35.08
C LEU A 404 12.81 -10.25 -33.61
N ASP A 405 13.41 -11.32 -33.09
CA ASP A 405 13.16 -11.80 -31.72
C ASP A 405 14.05 -11.09 -30.68
N ARG A 406 15.17 -10.51 -31.15
CA ARG A 406 16.18 -9.89 -30.29
C ARG A 406 15.66 -8.66 -29.58
N MET A 407 15.99 -8.52 -28.31
CA MET A 407 15.60 -7.38 -27.48
C MET A 407 16.68 -7.05 -26.45
N ASN A 408 17.00 -5.78 -26.28
CA ASN A 408 17.93 -5.29 -25.26
C ASN A 408 17.48 -3.93 -24.70
N ALA A 409 18.20 -3.41 -23.69
CA ALA A 409 17.85 -2.15 -23.05
C ALA A 409 17.92 -0.94 -24.01
N GLU A 410 18.81 -0.95 -24.99
CA GLU A 410 19.01 0.16 -25.95
C GLU A 410 17.85 0.24 -26.96
N MET A 411 17.38 -0.91 -27.46
CA MET A 411 16.19 -1.00 -28.31
C MET A 411 14.94 -0.52 -27.58
N ILE A 412 14.78 -0.89 -26.31
CA ILE A 412 13.67 -0.43 -25.46
C ILE A 412 13.75 1.09 -25.22
N LEU A 413 14.95 1.66 -25.02
CA LEU A 413 15.14 3.09 -24.83
C LEU A 413 14.88 3.89 -26.11
N ALA A 414 15.41 3.45 -27.26
CA ALA A 414 15.18 4.09 -28.56
C ALA A 414 13.70 4.09 -28.95
N TRP A 415 12.96 3.05 -28.57
CA TRP A 415 11.50 2.97 -28.78
C TRP A 415 10.69 3.99 -27.98
N MET A 416 11.19 4.52 -26.85
CA MET A 416 10.41 5.45 -26.01
C MET A 416 10.18 6.83 -26.67
N GLY A 417 11.11 7.27 -27.51
CA GLY A 417 11.14 8.60 -28.12
C GLY A 417 12.56 9.18 -28.16
N ASP A 418 12.69 10.40 -28.67
CA ASP A 418 13.97 11.10 -28.73
C ASP A 418 14.21 11.97 -27.48
N PHE A 419 15.40 11.81 -26.91
CA PHE A 419 15.89 12.54 -25.74
C PHE A 419 17.19 13.33 -26.04
N SER A 420 17.67 13.33 -27.29
CA SER A 420 18.99 13.84 -27.69
C SER A 420 19.21 15.32 -27.38
N ASP A 421 18.16 16.14 -27.43
CA ASP A 421 18.17 17.55 -27.05
C ASP A 421 18.29 17.80 -25.52
N ILE A 422 18.07 16.79 -24.68
CA ILE A 422 17.93 16.97 -23.22
C ILE A 422 19.30 16.97 -22.53
N LYS A 423 20.00 18.09 -22.65
CA LYS A 423 21.38 18.28 -22.15
C LYS A 423 21.57 18.23 -20.63
N VAL A 424 20.49 18.13 -19.84
CA VAL A 424 20.55 18.04 -18.36
C VAL A 424 20.28 16.60 -17.92
N VAL A 425 21.27 15.95 -17.31
CA VAL A 425 21.23 14.53 -16.92
C VAL A 425 19.98 14.18 -16.10
N ALA A 426 19.63 15.01 -15.10
CA ALA A 426 18.46 14.80 -14.26
C ALA A 426 17.14 14.88 -15.05
N LYS A 427 16.99 15.87 -15.94
CA LYS A 427 15.81 15.98 -16.83
C LYS A 427 15.73 14.79 -17.78
N HIS A 428 16.85 14.37 -18.38
CA HIS A 428 16.91 13.25 -19.32
C HIS A 428 16.53 11.92 -18.64
N ALA A 429 17.04 11.67 -17.43
CA ALA A 429 16.64 10.53 -16.61
C ALA A 429 15.14 10.58 -16.27
N ALA A 430 14.62 11.75 -15.90
CA ALA A 430 13.19 11.94 -15.60
C ALA A 430 12.27 11.78 -16.82
N ARG A 431 12.76 11.96 -18.06
CA ARG A 431 11.97 11.73 -19.29
C ARG A 431 11.88 10.26 -19.67
N ILE A 432 13.00 9.52 -19.61
CA ILE A 432 12.98 8.05 -19.65
C ILE A 432 12.04 7.51 -18.55
N GLY A 433 12.14 8.07 -17.34
CA GLY A 433 11.29 7.76 -16.20
C GLY A 433 9.79 8.02 -16.39
N GLN A 434 9.41 8.89 -17.33
CA GLN A 434 8.01 9.21 -17.63
C GLN A 434 7.29 8.00 -18.26
N CYS A 435 7.97 7.25 -19.14
CA CYS A 435 7.43 6.03 -19.77
C CYS A 435 7.22 4.87 -18.78
N PHE A 436 7.89 4.92 -17.62
CA PHE A 436 7.70 3.98 -16.51
C PHE A 436 6.61 4.40 -15.51
N SER A 437 5.83 5.45 -15.81
CA SER A 437 4.63 5.79 -15.03
C SER A 437 3.60 4.66 -15.12
N SER A 438 3.09 4.18 -13.99
CA SER A 438 1.90 3.32 -13.98
C SER A 438 0.69 4.13 -14.46
N THR A 439 0.05 3.68 -15.54
CA THR A 439 -1.04 4.36 -16.24
C THR A 439 -1.98 3.34 -16.85
N ARG A 440 -3.20 3.76 -17.23
CA ARG A 440 -4.14 2.93 -17.99
C ARG A 440 -4.15 3.39 -19.44
N ALA A 441 -3.75 2.54 -20.38
CA ALA A 441 -3.90 2.81 -21.80
C ALA A 441 -5.38 2.74 -22.20
N ILE A 442 -5.87 3.71 -22.99
CA ILE A 442 -7.30 3.89 -23.26
C ILE A 442 -7.61 3.80 -24.76
N ILE A 443 -6.96 4.64 -25.56
CA ILE A 443 -7.24 4.79 -27.00
C ILE A 443 -6.01 5.32 -27.72
N GLU A 444 -5.73 4.76 -28.89
CA GLU A 444 -4.72 5.26 -29.81
C GLU A 444 -5.38 6.32 -30.72
N LEU A 445 -4.73 7.49 -30.85
CA LEU A 445 -5.26 8.62 -31.60
C LEU A 445 -4.59 8.73 -32.97
N GLU A 446 -5.32 9.23 -33.96
CA GLU A 446 -4.72 9.59 -35.24
C GLU A 446 -3.85 10.85 -35.09
N PRO A 447 -2.74 11.01 -35.85
CA PRO A 447 -1.87 12.19 -35.74
C PRO A 447 -2.59 13.54 -35.97
N ASN A 448 -3.72 13.55 -36.68
CA ASN A 448 -4.54 14.75 -36.91
C ASN A 448 -5.56 15.05 -35.77
N GLN A 449 -5.71 14.15 -34.80
CA GLN A 449 -6.52 14.32 -33.59
C GLN A 449 -5.71 14.98 -32.47
N VAL A 450 -4.38 14.90 -32.53
CA VAL A 450 -3.48 15.61 -31.61
C VAL A 450 -3.04 16.92 -32.27
N THR A 451 -3.29 18.04 -31.60
CA THR A 451 -3.03 19.39 -32.11
C THR A 451 -2.30 20.23 -31.07
N ASN A 452 -1.47 21.18 -31.48
CA ASN A 452 -0.68 22.02 -30.57
C ASN A 452 -1.22 23.45 -30.51
N ILE A 453 -1.36 24.01 -29.29
CA ILE A 453 -1.80 25.38 -29.02
C ILE A 453 -0.77 26.11 -28.13
N LYS A 454 -0.66 27.44 -28.27
CA LYS A 454 0.33 28.24 -27.51
C LYS A 454 -0.10 28.43 -26.06
N ASP A 455 0.81 28.17 -25.13
CA ASP A 455 0.70 28.56 -23.71
C ASP A 455 0.32 30.04 -23.52
N ILE A 456 -0.36 30.35 -22.41
CA ILE A 456 -0.70 31.72 -22.00
C ILE A 456 0.38 32.21 -21.04
N GLU A 457 1.14 33.21 -21.46
CA GLU A 457 2.32 33.70 -20.73
C GLU A 457 2.27 35.20 -20.49
N HIS A 458 2.39 35.62 -19.23
CA HIS A 458 2.45 37.03 -18.83
C HIS A 458 3.57 37.22 -17.80
N HIS A 459 4.33 38.31 -17.92
CA HIS A 459 5.40 38.70 -16.99
C HIS A 459 6.48 37.64 -16.68
N GLY A 460 6.64 36.63 -17.55
CA GLY A 460 7.58 35.52 -17.35
C GLY A 460 7.01 34.33 -16.57
N TYR A 461 5.70 34.27 -16.38
CA TYR A 461 4.96 33.16 -15.78
C TYR A 461 3.98 32.55 -16.80
N THR A 462 3.85 31.23 -16.77
CA THR A 462 3.06 30.44 -17.73
C THR A 462 1.77 29.96 -17.06
N PHE A 463 0.67 30.70 -17.28
CA PHE A 463 -0.62 30.52 -16.60
C PHE A 463 -1.34 29.22 -16.97
N THR A 464 -0.84 28.50 -17.98
CA THR A 464 -1.36 27.22 -18.47
C THR A 464 -0.39 26.05 -18.25
N ASP A 465 0.71 26.21 -17.49
CA ASP A 465 1.77 25.19 -17.46
C ASP A 465 1.26 23.83 -17.01
N GLY A 466 1.21 22.87 -17.95
CA GLY A 466 0.78 21.51 -17.72
C GLY A 466 -0.65 21.20 -18.14
N CYS A 467 -1.49 22.18 -18.48
CA CYS A 467 -2.91 21.94 -18.79
C CYS A 467 -3.28 22.25 -20.24
N GLY A 468 -3.79 21.23 -20.94
CA GLY A 468 -4.29 21.29 -22.32
C GLY A 468 -5.77 20.93 -22.38
N ASN A 469 -6.31 20.67 -23.56
CA ASN A 469 -7.75 20.43 -23.73
C ASN A 469 -8.08 19.08 -24.36
N ILE A 470 -9.23 18.53 -24.02
CA ILE A 470 -9.84 17.32 -24.61
C ILE A 470 -11.27 17.63 -25.06
N SER A 471 -11.70 17.05 -26.18
CA SER A 471 -13.08 17.21 -26.66
C SER A 471 -14.08 16.43 -25.80
N PRO A 472 -15.33 16.91 -25.61
CA PRO A 472 -16.35 16.19 -24.87
C PRO A 472 -16.62 14.77 -25.41
N GLU A 473 -16.57 14.59 -26.73
CA GLU A 473 -16.77 13.30 -27.38
C GLU A 473 -15.65 12.29 -27.06
N LEU A 474 -14.39 12.74 -27.04
CA LEU A 474 -13.26 11.89 -26.66
C LEU A 474 -13.23 11.62 -25.15
N ALA A 475 -13.57 12.61 -24.32
CA ALA A 475 -13.72 12.44 -22.88
C ALA A 475 -14.80 11.38 -22.54
N GLY A 476 -15.90 11.35 -23.30
CA GLY A 476 -16.95 10.32 -23.18
C GLY A 476 -16.52 8.93 -23.67
N GLU A 477 -15.66 8.82 -24.68
CA GLU A 477 -15.02 7.56 -25.09
C GLU A 477 -14.02 7.06 -24.04
N VAL A 478 -13.23 7.97 -23.44
CA VAL A 478 -12.27 7.67 -22.37
C VAL A 478 -12.98 7.08 -21.15
N VAL A 479 -14.09 7.67 -20.70
CA VAL A 479 -14.89 7.14 -19.57
C VAL A 479 -15.45 5.76 -19.88
N ARG A 480 -16.02 5.54 -21.08
CA ARG A 480 -16.54 4.23 -21.49
C ARG A 480 -15.45 3.15 -21.51
N ARG A 481 -14.27 3.43 -22.05
CA ARG A 481 -13.14 2.48 -22.08
C ARG A 481 -12.42 2.30 -20.74
N ALA A 482 -12.45 3.32 -19.88
CA ALA A 482 -11.88 3.23 -18.54
C ALA A 482 -12.68 2.31 -17.60
N ALA A 483 -13.82 1.75 -18.03
CA ALA A 483 -14.67 0.86 -17.23
C ALA A 483 -15.01 1.45 -15.85
N SER A 484 -15.12 2.78 -15.77
CA SER A 484 -15.30 3.50 -14.51
C SER A 484 -16.77 3.58 -14.11
N THR A 485 -17.05 3.30 -12.84
CA THR A 485 -18.37 3.43 -12.19
C THR A 485 -18.94 4.85 -12.17
N LEU A 486 -18.19 5.85 -12.64
CA LEU A 486 -18.50 7.29 -12.51
C LEU A 486 -19.81 7.73 -13.17
N GLY A 487 -20.30 7.04 -14.21
CA GLY A 487 -21.56 7.32 -14.91
C GLY A 487 -21.66 8.68 -15.64
N VAL A 488 -20.71 9.59 -15.40
CA VAL A 488 -20.68 10.99 -15.86
C VAL A 488 -19.28 11.31 -16.38
N VAL A 489 -19.17 12.22 -17.35
CA VAL A 489 -17.87 12.70 -17.86
C VAL A 489 -17.24 13.68 -16.86
N PRO A 490 -16.03 13.41 -16.34
CA PRO A 490 -15.31 14.32 -15.44
C PRO A 490 -14.72 15.51 -16.22
N SER A 491 -14.55 16.66 -15.56
CA SER A 491 -14.11 17.89 -16.21
C SER A 491 -12.60 17.93 -16.53
N ALA A 492 -11.78 17.09 -15.91
CA ALA A 492 -10.36 16.99 -16.23
C ALA A 492 -9.78 15.57 -16.09
N PHE A 493 -8.71 15.30 -16.84
CA PHE A 493 -8.01 14.02 -16.90
C PHE A 493 -6.50 14.24 -16.75
N GLN A 494 -5.85 13.65 -15.74
CA GLN A 494 -4.39 13.63 -15.69
C GLN A 494 -3.88 12.49 -16.60
N PHE A 495 -3.00 12.80 -17.54
CA PHE A 495 -2.70 11.93 -18.69
C PHE A 495 -1.21 11.79 -19.01
N ARG A 496 -0.90 10.84 -19.89
CA ARG A 496 0.33 10.73 -20.69
C ARG A 496 -0.06 10.45 -22.15
N LEU A 497 0.66 11.04 -23.10
CA LEU A 497 0.50 10.80 -24.54
C LEU A 497 1.87 11.06 -25.17
N GLY A 498 2.52 10.02 -25.72
CA GLY A 498 3.89 10.14 -26.23
C GLY A 498 4.85 10.75 -25.19
N GLY A 499 5.57 11.80 -25.58
CA GLY A 499 6.43 12.59 -24.69
C GLY A 499 5.72 13.66 -23.89
N ALA A 500 4.42 13.89 -24.13
CA ALA A 500 3.61 14.83 -23.40
C ALA A 500 3.08 14.26 -22.07
N LYS A 501 2.95 15.14 -21.07
CA LYS A 501 2.24 14.87 -19.83
C LYS A 501 1.57 16.12 -19.28
N GLY A 502 0.51 15.90 -18.50
CA GLY A 502 -0.11 16.95 -17.70
C GLY A 502 -1.56 16.63 -17.35
N VAL A 503 -2.41 17.66 -17.40
CA VAL A 503 -3.87 17.57 -17.34
C VAL A 503 -4.48 17.92 -18.72
N LEU A 504 -5.59 17.27 -19.08
CA LEU A 504 -6.50 17.72 -20.15
C LEU A 504 -7.84 18.13 -19.54
N MET A 505 -8.27 19.36 -19.76
CA MET A 505 -9.59 19.88 -19.38
C MET A 505 -10.60 19.67 -20.50
N VAL A 506 -11.86 19.34 -20.17
CA VAL A 506 -12.94 19.23 -21.16
C VAL A 506 -13.31 20.62 -21.67
N LYS A 507 -13.26 20.81 -22.99
CA LYS A 507 -13.49 22.12 -23.64
C LYS A 507 -14.67 22.04 -24.60
N ASP A 508 -15.82 22.57 -24.19
CA ASP A 508 -17.11 22.45 -24.91
C ASP A 508 -17.10 22.99 -26.35
N SER A 509 -16.17 23.87 -26.72
CA SER A 509 -16.00 24.38 -28.08
C SER A 509 -15.22 23.45 -29.01
N LEU A 510 -14.45 22.51 -28.48
CA LEU A 510 -13.72 21.50 -29.24
C LEU A 510 -14.68 20.37 -29.68
N LYS A 511 -14.42 19.77 -30.86
CA LYS A 511 -15.34 18.81 -31.52
C LYS A 511 -14.60 17.65 -32.18
N GLY A 512 -15.32 16.54 -32.34
CA GLY A 512 -14.78 15.26 -32.82
C GLY A 512 -13.92 14.59 -31.74
N TYR A 513 -13.05 13.67 -32.12
CA TYR A 513 -12.04 13.14 -31.19
C TYR A 513 -10.78 13.99 -31.29
N LYS A 514 -10.50 14.83 -30.28
CA LYS A 514 -9.36 15.76 -30.30
C LYS A 514 -8.72 16.00 -28.94
N VAL A 515 -7.41 16.27 -29.00
CA VAL A 515 -6.58 16.77 -27.91
C VAL A 515 -5.84 18.03 -28.38
N GLU A 516 -5.85 19.08 -27.57
CA GLU A 516 -5.01 20.27 -27.73
C GLU A 516 -3.89 20.22 -26.67
N LEU A 517 -2.64 20.03 -27.11
CA LEU A 517 -1.45 20.01 -26.27
C LEU A 517 -0.75 21.38 -26.25
N ARG A 518 -0.06 21.68 -25.15
CA ARG A 518 0.74 22.91 -24.99
C ARG A 518 2.25 22.63 -25.03
N PRO A 519 3.10 23.56 -25.52
CA PRO A 519 4.55 23.46 -25.42
C PRO A 519 5.04 23.04 -24.04
N SER A 520 4.49 23.61 -22.97
CA SER A 520 4.87 23.24 -21.60
C SER A 520 4.61 21.75 -21.30
N GLN A 521 3.56 21.15 -21.86
CA GLN A 521 3.20 19.75 -21.64
C GLN A 521 4.11 18.77 -22.38
N ILE A 522 4.66 19.17 -23.53
CA ILE A 522 5.51 18.32 -24.39
C ILE A 522 6.91 18.29 -23.78
N LYS A 523 7.23 17.19 -23.08
CA LYS A 523 8.45 17.11 -22.27
C LYS A 523 9.65 16.46 -23.02
N PHE A 524 9.41 15.83 -24.18
CA PHE A 524 10.37 15.29 -25.16
C PHE A 524 9.64 14.89 -26.47
N THR A 525 10.37 14.58 -27.55
CA THR A 525 9.79 14.26 -28.87
C THR A 525 9.47 12.76 -29.00
N SER A 526 8.29 12.40 -29.51
CA SER A 526 7.82 11.01 -29.56
C SER A 526 6.60 10.88 -30.48
N ASP A 527 6.60 9.91 -31.40
CA ASP A 527 5.52 9.69 -32.38
C ASP A 527 4.33 8.88 -31.79
N HIS A 528 4.41 8.47 -30.52
CA HIS A 528 3.41 7.63 -29.86
C HIS A 528 2.11 8.39 -29.53
N THR A 529 1.01 8.04 -30.19
CA THR A 529 -0.30 8.71 -30.01
C THR A 529 -1.26 8.01 -29.03
N MET A 530 -0.82 6.93 -28.36
CA MET A 530 -1.59 6.26 -27.31
C MET A 530 -1.88 7.21 -26.14
N LEU A 531 -3.17 7.52 -25.93
CA LEU A 531 -3.66 8.28 -24.78
C LEU A 531 -3.80 7.36 -23.56
N GLU A 532 -3.08 7.71 -22.50
CA GLU A 532 -3.04 6.97 -21.24
C GLU A 532 -3.51 7.85 -20.08
N VAL A 533 -4.46 7.36 -19.28
CA VAL A 533 -4.98 8.08 -18.11
C VAL A 533 -4.26 7.64 -16.84
N VAL A 534 -3.89 8.61 -16.02
CA VAL A 534 -3.37 8.44 -14.66
C VAL A 534 -4.54 8.42 -13.66
N ARG A 535 -5.37 9.48 -13.71
CA ARG A 535 -6.56 9.70 -12.88
C ARG A 535 -7.48 10.75 -13.53
N VAL A 536 -8.63 11.00 -12.94
CA VAL A 536 -9.60 12.03 -13.36
C VAL A 536 -9.91 13.00 -12.22
N SER A 537 -10.55 14.13 -12.52
CA SER A 537 -11.10 15.04 -11.51
C SER A 537 -12.26 14.40 -10.75
N SER A 538 -12.25 14.50 -9.43
CA SER A 538 -13.31 14.05 -8.52
C SER A 538 -13.34 14.95 -7.28
N HIS A 539 -14.49 15.01 -6.60
CA HIS A 539 -14.58 15.71 -5.33
C HIS A 539 -13.79 14.97 -4.25
N ILE A 540 -12.82 15.64 -3.63
CA ILE A 540 -12.08 15.14 -2.46
C ILE A 540 -12.19 16.19 -1.35
N SER A 541 -12.55 15.75 -0.14
CA SER A 541 -12.66 16.60 1.05
C SER A 541 -11.33 17.25 1.42
N ALA A 542 -11.34 18.51 1.87
CA ALA A 542 -10.13 19.14 2.40
C ALA A 542 -9.75 18.59 3.78
N PHE A 543 -8.44 18.42 4.00
CA PHE A 543 -7.87 18.13 5.31
C PHE A 543 -6.72 19.08 5.62
N LEU A 544 -6.67 19.60 6.84
CA LEU A 544 -5.45 20.20 7.39
C LEU A 544 -4.44 19.10 7.73
N ASN A 545 -3.18 19.49 7.86
CA ASN A 545 -2.09 18.66 8.32
C ASN A 545 -1.13 19.50 9.19
N ARG A 546 -0.11 18.86 9.77
CA ARG A 546 0.86 19.52 10.66
C ARG A 546 1.51 20.77 10.04
N GLN A 547 1.91 20.71 8.78
CA GLN A 547 2.48 21.87 8.07
C GLN A 547 1.45 22.99 7.92
N ALA A 548 0.26 22.70 7.38
CA ALA A 548 -0.79 23.69 7.17
C ALA A 548 -1.25 24.36 8.47
N ILE A 549 -1.41 23.60 9.56
CA ILE A 549 -1.75 24.15 10.90
C ILE A 549 -0.63 25.07 11.41
N THR A 550 0.63 24.66 11.22
CA THR A 550 1.81 25.46 11.64
C THR A 550 1.90 26.79 10.87
N LEU A 551 1.59 26.79 9.57
CA LEU A 551 1.54 28.01 8.76
C LEU A 551 0.35 28.89 9.15
N LEU A 552 -0.86 28.34 9.26
CA LEU A 552 -2.07 29.11 9.57
C LEU A 552 -2.01 29.74 10.96
N SER A 553 -1.51 29.02 11.98
CA SER A 553 -1.22 29.58 13.31
C SER A 553 -0.22 30.75 13.22
N ALA A 554 0.89 30.58 12.48
CA ALA A 554 1.88 31.65 12.28
C ALA A 554 1.40 32.84 11.41
N LEU A 555 0.33 32.67 10.62
CA LEU A 555 -0.36 33.73 9.88
C LEU A 555 -1.51 34.38 10.68
N GLY A 556 -1.70 33.97 11.95
CA GLY A 556 -2.65 34.58 12.88
C GLY A 556 -4.06 34.00 12.84
N VAL A 557 -4.23 32.73 12.44
CA VAL A 557 -5.43 31.93 12.78
C VAL A 557 -5.31 31.49 14.24
N PRO A 558 -6.31 31.72 15.11
CA PRO A 558 -6.22 31.34 16.52
C PRO A 558 -6.03 29.84 16.74
N ASP A 559 -5.09 29.46 17.63
CA ASP A 559 -4.84 28.06 18.00
C ASP A 559 -6.13 27.35 18.50
N SER A 560 -7.04 28.09 19.14
CA SER A 560 -8.35 27.59 19.58
C SER A 560 -9.27 27.15 18.44
N THR A 561 -9.12 27.66 17.21
CA THR A 561 -9.88 27.17 16.06
C THR A 561 -9.57 25.69 15.80
N PHE A 562 -8.29 25.30 15.76
CA PHE A 562 -7.90 23.91 15.50
C PHE A 562 -8.28 22.98 16.65
N LEU A 563 -8.22 23.47 17.90
CA LEU A 563 -8.68 22.73 19.08
C LEU A 563 -10.19 22.47 19.03
N ASN A 564 -11.00 23.51 18.78
CA ASN A 564 -12.46 23.39 18.62
C ASN A 564 -12.84 22.44 17.46
N MET A 565 -12.09 22.46 16.36
CA MET A 565 -12.28 21.52 15.24
C MET A 565 -11.95 20.08 15.65
N LEU A 566 -10.87 19.87 16.41
CA LEU A 566 -10.47 18.55 16.91
C LEU A 566 -11.51 18.00 17.90
N GLU A 567 -11.95 18.80 18.88
CA GLU A 567 -12.95 18.39 19.87
C GLU A 567 -14.28 18.00 19.22
N ARG A 568 -14.74 18.79 18.23
CA ARG A 568 -15.89 18.43 17.39
C ARG A 568 -15.68 17.08 16.72
N LEU A 569 -14.56 16.86 16.03
CA LEU A 569 -14.31 15.60 15.34
C LEU A 569 -14.23 14.41 16.32
N VAL A 570 -13.57 14.54 17.46
CA VAL A 570 -13.46 13.45 18.46
C VAL A 570 -14.82 13.10 19.07
N ARG A 571 -15.66 14.10 19.36
CA ARG A 571 -17.03 13.91 19.84
C ARG A 571 -17.91 13.25 18.77
N ASP A 572 -17.86 13.74 17.54
CA ASP A 572 -18.71 13.24 16.46
C ASP A 572 -18.26 11.82 16.02
N LEU A 573 -16.95 11.51 16.08
CA LEU A 573 -16.38 10.15 16.00
C LEU A 573 -16.73 9.23 17.19
N SER A 574 -17.22 9.77 18.30
CA SER A 574 -17.69 8.97 19.44
C SER A 574 -19.19 8.65 19.31
N LYS A 575 -19.99 9.60 18.81
CA LYS A 575 -21.43 9.42 18.56
C LYS A 575 -21.76 8.32 17.54
N MET A 576 -20.96 8.15 16.49
CA MET A 576 -21.20 7.15 15.44
C MET A 576 -21.27 5.69 15.94
N LEU A 577 -20.85 5.41 17.18
CA LEU A 577 -21.01 4.09 17.81
C LEU A 577 -22.44 3.85 18.36
N THR A 578 -23.29 4.88 18.36
CA THR A 578 -24.63 4.89 18.98
C THR A 578 -25.70 5.58 18.13
N ASP A 579 -25.32 6.35 17.11
CA ASP A 579 -26.21 7.15 16.26
C ASP A 579 -25.91 6.86 14.77
N SER A 580 -26.91 6.34 14.06
CA SER A 580 -26.79 5.93 12.66
C SER A 580 -26.74 7.09 11.67
N GLU A 581 -27.32 8.26 11.98
CA GLU A 581 -27.27 9.43 11.10
C GLU A 581 -25.90 10.10 11.17
N ASP A 582 -25.38 10.35 12.38
CA ASP A 582 -24.01 10.88 12.56
C ASP A 582 -22.96 9.87 12.05
N ALA A 583 -23.21 8.55 12.12
CA ALA A 583 -22.36 7.54 11.50
C ALA A 583 -22.30 7.65 9.97
N VAL A 584 -23.45 7.59 9.27
CA VAL A 584 -23.54 7.73 7.80
C VAL A 584 -22.86 9.01 7.33
N LYS A 585 -23.19 10.14 7.98
CA LYS A 585 -22.64 11.47 7.70
C LYS A 585 -21.11 11.52 7.82
N MET A 586 -20.55 10.95 8.89
CA MET A 586 -19.10 10.94 9.11
C MET A 586 -18.36 10.02 8.14
N ILE A 587 -18.95 8.87 7.79
CA ILE A 587 -18.38 7.94 6.81
C ILE A 587 -18.38 8.56 5.42
N LEU A 588 -19.52 9.10 4.96
CA LEU A 588 -19.63 9.71 3.62
C LEU A 588 -18.77 10.97 3.47
N SER A 589 -18.53 11.72 4.56
CA SER A 589 -17.57 12.84 4.59
C SER A 589 -16.11 12.42 4.31
N ASN A 590 -15.80 11.12 4.38
CA ASN A 590 -14.48 10.53 4.22
C ASN A 590 -14.47 9.39 3.18
N THR A 591 -15.36 9.46 2.18
CA THR A 591 -15.55 8.41 1.16
C THR A 591 -14.26 8.10 0.38
N ASP A 592 -14.07 6.81 0.07
CA ASP A 592 -12.91 6.26 -0.63
C ASP A 592 -13.19 5.97 -2.13
N GLU A 593 -12.11 5.87 -2.93
CA GLU A 593 -12.15 5.55 -4.37
C GLU A 593 -12.83 4.19 -4.70
N PHE A 594 -13.00 3.29 -3.72
CA PHE A 594 -13.51 1.93 -3.91
C PHE A 594 -14.95 1.74 -3.38
N GLY A 595 -15.59 2.80 -2.88
CA GLY A 595 -16.98 2.80 -2.44
C GLY A 595 -17.24 2.07 -1.12
N ILE A 596 -16.22 1.76 -0.32
CA ILE A 596 -16.36 1.11 1.00
C ILE A 596 -17.24 1.96 1.93
N GLY A 597 -17.02 3.28 1.95
CA GLY A 597 -17.84 4.22 2.73
C GLY A 597 -19.31 4.25 2.29
N GLN A 598 -19.59 4.13 0.98
CA GLN A 598 -20.96 4.06 0.45
C GLN A 598 -21.63 2.71 0.82
N SER A 599 -20.90 1.61 0.73
CA SER A 599 -21.33 0.28 1.16
C SER A 599 -21.72 0.27 2.64
N MET A 600 -20.86 0.82 3.52
CA MET A 600 -21.16 1.00 4.94
C MET A 600 -22.40 1.89 5.16
N ALA A 601 -22.52 3.01 4.45
CA ALA A 601 -23.67 3.91 4.56
C ALA A 601 -24.99 3.24 4.13
N ASN A 602 -24.98 2.39 3.09
CA ASN A 602 -26.15 1.62 2.64
C ASN A 602 -26.61 0.62 3.70
N ILE A 603 -25.68 -0.08 4.35
CA ILE A 603 -25.95 -1.06 5.41
C ILE A 603 -26.50 -0.37 6.67
N ILE A 604 -25.89 0.76 7.08
CA ILE A 604 -26.39 1.56 8.21
C ILE A 604 -27.78 2.12 7.90
N GLY A 605 -28.00 2.65 6.69
CA GLY A 605 -29.30 3.14 6.22
C GLY A 605 -30.38 2.05 6.02
N ALA A 606 -30.02 0.77 6.19
CA ALA A 606 -30.96 -0.35 6.28
C ALA A 606 -31.18 -0.82 7.75
N GLY A 607 -30.75 -0.04 8.74
CA GLY A 607 -31.00 -0.27 10.17
C GLY A 607 -30.17 -1.39 10.81
N PHE A 608 -29.11 -1.86 10.15
CA PHE A 608 -28.26 -2.93 10.72
C PHE A 608 -27.41 -2.45 11.90
N LEU A 609 -26.97 -1.19 11.91
CA LEU A 609 -26.21 -0.61 13.03
C LEU A 609 -27.07 -0.47 14.30
N ASP A 610 -28.31 0.01 14.16
CA ASP A 610 -29.27 0.12 15.27
C ASP A 610 -29.60 -1.26 15.88
N ARG A 611 -29.61 -2.30 15.03
CA ARG A 611 -29.83 -3.71 15.39
C ARG A 611 -28.55 -4.42 15.86
N ARG A 612 -27.44 -3.68 16.00
CA ARG A 612 -26.13 -4.16 16.47
C ARG A 612 -25.55 -5.31 15.66
N ASP A 613 -25.67 -5.25 14.33
CA ASP A 613 -24.96 -6.18 13.46
C ASP A 613 -23.43 -6.07 13.69
N PRO A 614 -22.74 -7.17 14.05
CA PRO A 614 -21.32 -7.16 14.40
C PRO A 614 -20.40 -6.76 13.25
N TYR A 615 -20.76 -7.05 12.00
CA TYR A 615 -19.95 -6.70 10.85
C TYR A 615 -19.91 -5.17 10.68
N ILE A 616 -21.08 -4.52 10.59
CA ILE A 616 -21.11 -3.06 10.45
C ILE A 616 -20.59 -2.35 11.72
N MET A 617 -20.87 -2.86 12.91
CA MET A 617 -20.28 -2.32 14.15
C MET A 617 -18.75 -2.43 14.17
N ASN A 618 -18.18 -3.55 13.73
CA ASN A 618 -16.73 -3.71 13.60
C ASN A 618 -16.16 -2.71 12.56
N LEU A 619 -16.79 -2.53 11.40
CA LEU A 619 -16.34 -1.57 10.39
C LEU A 619 -16.39 -0.11 10.89
N VAL A 620 -17.46 0.29 11.59
CA VAL A 620 -17.59 1.63 12.19
C VAL A 620 -16.54 1.83 13.30
N ARG A 621 -16.27 0.81 14.13
CA ARG A 621 -15.18 0.84 15.11
C ARG A 621 -13.81 0.99 14.44
N MET A 622 -13.54 0.25 13.37
CA MET A 622 -12.30 0.36 12.59
C MET A 622 -12.14 1.75 11.99
N PHE A 623 -13.20 2.32 11.40
CA PHE A 623 -13.20 3.69 10.90
C PHE A 623 -12.86 4.70 12.01
N ARG A 624 -13.53 4.62 13.17
CA ARG A 624 -13.24 5.47 14.34
C ARG A 624 -11.78 5.36 14.77
N CYS A 625 -11.27 4.14 14.97
CA CYS A 625 -9.90 3.91 15.43
C CYS A 625 -8.87 4.44 14.42
N LYS A 626 -9.11 4.23 13.12
CA LYS A 626 -8.28 4.76 12.03
C LYS A 626 -8.27 6.29 12.02
N MET A 627 -9.43 6.94 12.13
CA MET A 627 -9.52 8.40 12.15
C MET A 627 -8.85 9.03 13.38
N LEU A 628 -9.05 8.47 14.58
CA LEU A 628 -8.37 8.94 15.80
C LEU A 628 -6.84 8.76 15.69
N LYS A 629 -6.38 7.64 15.12
CA LYS A 629 -4.95 7.42 14.85
C LYS A 629 -4.39 8.42 13.84
N GLU A 630 -5.08 8.72 12.74
CA GLU A 630 -4.62 9.73 11.77
C GLU A 630 -4.67 11.17 12.33
N LEU A 631 -5.65 11.49 13.17
CA LEU A 631 -5.68 12.76 13.91
C LEU A 631 -4.45 12.88 14.83
N LYS A 632 -4.13 11.85 15.62
CA LYS A 632 -2.96 11.86 16.52
C LYS A 632 -1.64 11.86 15.75
N GLU A 633 -1.42 10.90 14.85
CA GLU A 633 -0.14 10.69 14.15
C GLU A 633 0.15 11.73 13.05
N LYS A 634 -0.88 12.39 12.48
CA LYS A 634 -0.73 13.27 11.31
C LYS A 634 -1.39 14.65 11.44
N ALA A 635 -2.16 14.91 12.51
CA ALA A 635 -3.01 16.09 12.65
C ALA A 635 -3.97 16.30 11.46
N LYS A 636 -4.53 15.20 10.93
CA LYS A 636 -5.42 15.17 9.75
C LYS A 636 -6.84 15.65 10.08
N ILE A 637 -7.01 16.96 10.32
CA ILE A 637 -8.32 17.56 10.63
C ILE A 637 -9.14 17.69 9.33
N HIS A 638 -10.34 17.11 9.27
CA HIS A 638 -11.28 17.33 8.16
C HIS A 638 -11.85 18.76 8.17
N VAL A 639 -11.96 19.41 7.00
CA VAL A 639 -12.48 20.77 6.82
C VAL A 639 -13.74 20.75 5.94
N PRO A 640 -14.96 20.74 6.52
CA PRO A 640 -16.21 20.66 5.75
C PRO A 640 -16.47 21.85 4.82
N ARG A 641 -15.83 23.00 5.06
CA ARG A 641 -15.84 24.18 4.17
C ARG A 641 -14.54 24.26 3.36
N GLY A 642 -14.16 23.16 2.73
CA GLY A 642 -12.98 23.08 1.87
C GLY A 642 -13.01 21.87 0.94
N ALA A 643 -12.23 21.95 -0.14
CA ALA A 643 -12.00 20.86 -1.09
C ALA A 643 -10.51 20.72 -1.45
N PHE A 644 -10.14 19.55 -1.97
CA PHE A 644 -8.81 19.26 -2.51
C PHE A 644 -8.98 18.82 -3.97
N LEU A 645 -8.62 19.69 -4.91
CA LEU A 645 -9.03 19.57 -6.32
C LEU A 645 -7.86 19.74 -7.28
N LEU A 646 -7.93 19.07 -8.43
CA LEU A 646 -7.05 19.33 -9.57
C LEU A 646 -7.17 20.79 -10.03
N GLY A 647 -6.04 21.44 -10.26
CA GLY A 647 -5.99 22.78 -10.87
C GLY A 647 -6.23 22.72 -12.39
N VAL A 648 -6.95 23.71 -12.93
CA VAL A 648 -7.11 23.97 -14.37
C VAL A 648 -7.10 25.48 -14.66
N PRO A 649 -6.76 25.93 -15.89
CA PRO A 649 -6.75 27.35 -16.24
C PRO A 649 -8.09 27.82 -16.80
N ASP A 650 -8.40 29.10 -16.62
CA ASP A 650 -9.49 29.77 -17.32
C ASP A 650 -9.16 30.03 -18.80
N GLU A 651 -9.48 29.06 -19.66
CA GLU A 651 -9.40 29.16 -21.14
C GLU A 651 -10.27 30.29 -21.73
N LEU A 652 -11.20 30.88 -20.96
CA LEU A 652 -12.13 31.92 -21.43
C LEU A 652 -11.70 33.34 -21.05
N GLY A 653 -10.78 33.50 -20.08
CA GLY A 653 -10.29 34.80 -19.61
C GLY A 653 -11.36 35.67 -18.95
N VAL A 654 -12.26 35.05 -18.18
CA VAL A 654 -13.42 35.67 -17.52
C VAL A 654 -13.22 35.94 -16.02
N LEU A 655 -12.27 35.25 -15.38
CA LEU A 655 -11.82 35.51 -14.01
C LEU A 655 -10.77 36.62 -13.97
N LYS A 656 -10.83 37.49 -12.95
CA LYS A 656 -9.80 38.52 -12.70
C LYS A 656 -8.65 37.99 -11.84
N GLU A 657 -7.60 38.78 -11.70
CA GLU A 657 -6.49 38.49 -10.77
C GLU A 657 -7.03 38.26 -9.34
N ASN A 658 -6.65 37.13 -8.73
CA ASN A 658 -7.15 36.59 -7.45
C ASN A 658 -8.63 36.15 -7.39
N GLU A 659 -9.38 36.15 -8.50
CA GLU A 659 -10.67 35.45 -8.58
C GLU A 659 -10.47 34.00 -9.04
N VAL A 660 -11.17 33.05 -8.41
CA VAL A 660 -11.16 31.62 -8.78
C VAL A 660 -12.59 31.10 -8.95
N PHE A 661 -12.77 30.05 -9.75
CA PHE A 661 -14.06 29.34 -9.86
C PHE A 661 -13.93 27.89 -9.39
N LEU A 662 -14.91 27.44 -8.61
CA LEU A 662 -15.12 26.03 -8.32
C LEU A 662 -16.60 25.73 -8.14
N GLN A 663 -16.99 24.55 -8.63
CA GLN A 663 -18.31 23.98 -8.48
C GLN A 663 -18.14 22.51 -8.09
N LEU A 664 -18.78 22.11 -6.99
CA LEU A 664 -18.72 20.74 -6.47
C LEU A 664 -19.94 19.94 -6.91
N THR A 665 -19.74 18.70 -7.33
CA THR A 665 -20.84 17.78 -7.70
C THR A 665 -21.60 17.34 -6.44
N GLY A 666 -22.90 17.64 -6.37
CA GLY A 666 -23.75 17.32 -5.21
C GLY A 666 -24.31 15.89 -5.17
N GLY A 667 -23.96 15.04 -6.16
CA GLY A 667 -24.52 13.71 -6.32
C GLY A 667 -26.02 13.76 -6.61
N ILE A 668 -26.85 13.38 -5.63
CA ILE A 668 -28.32 13.52 -5.69
C ILE A 668 -28.76 14.98 -5.42
N VAL A 669 -27.92 15.76 -4.73
CA VAL A 669 -28.15 17.19 -4.45
C VAL A 669 -27.68 18.04 -5.63
N LYS A 670 -28.26 19.24 -5.79
CA LYS A 670 -27.77 20.23 -6.76
C LYS A 670 -26.28 20.56 -6.51
N ASN A 671 -25.52 20.75 -7.58
CA ASN A 671 -24.13 21.19 -7.51
C ASN A 671 -23.98 22.48 -6.68
N GLN A 672 -22.90 22.55 -5.90
CA GLN A 672 -22.57 23.72 -5.09
C GLN A 672 -21.51 24.57 -5.81
N VAL A 673 -21.90 25.72 -6.34
CA VAL A 673 -20.96 26.79 -6.71
C VAL A 673 -20.54 27.51 -5.42
N VAL A 674 -19.24 27.74 -5.23
CA VAL A 674 -18.72 28.41 -4.02
C VAL A 674 -18.58 29.91 -4.29
N GLN A 675 -19.12 30.74 -3.40
CA GLN A 675 -18.98 32.20 -3.44
C GLN A 675 -18.51 32.72 -2.06
N ALA A 676 -17.22 32.96 -1.92
CA ALA A 676 -16.59 33.31 -0.63
C ALA A 676 -15.17 33.89 -0.82
N GLN A 677 -14.66 34.55 0.21
CA GLN A 677 -13.21 34.66 0.40
C GLN A 677 -12.67 33.28 0.80
N CYS A 678 -11.52 32.89 0.26
CA CYS A 678 -10.90 31.59 0.49
C CYS A 678 -9.39 31.73 0.73
N ILE A 679 -8.79 30.73 1.37
CA ILE A 679 -7.38 30.41 1.17
C ILE A 679 -7.24 29.32 0.11
N VAL A 680 -6.16 29.39 -0.67
CA VAL A 680 -5.66 28.29 -1.50
C VAL A 680 -4.19 28.03 -1.19
N TYR A 681 -3.81 26.76 -1.13
CA TYR A 681 -2.41 26.31 -1.00
C TYR A 681 -2.22 24.92 -1.60
N ARG A 682 -0.96 24.55 -1.87
CA ARG A 682 -0.57 23.21 -2.32
C ARG A 682 0.10 22.42 -1.20
N ASN A 683 -0.09 21.10 -1.18
CA ASN A 683 0.60 20.23 -0.22
C ASN A 683 1.82 19.54 -0.87
N PRO A 684 3.00 19.55 -0.22
CA PRO A 684 3.30 20.19 1.06
C PRO A 684 3.64 21.68 0.91
N CYS A 685 3.20 22.48 1.87
CA CYS A 685 3.55 23.90 2.03
C CYS A 685 4.56 24.06 3.18
N PHE A 686 5.44 25.05 3.07
CA PHE A 686 6.52 25.33 4.02
C PHE A 686 6.80 26.82 4.22
N HIS A 687 6.62 27.65 3.19
CA HIS A 687 6.79 29.09 3.31
C HIS A 687 5.47 29.73 3.76
N PRO A 688 5.46 30.74 4.66
CA PRO A 688 4.22 31.43 5.04
C PRO A 688 3.45 32.04 3.85
N GLY A 689 4.14 32.38 2.75
CA GLY A 689 3.53 32.85 1.51
C GLY A 689 2.94 31.77 0.59
N ASP A 690 3.03 30.48 0.95
CA ASP A 690 2.41 29.36 0.19
C ASP A 690 0.88 29.35 0.31
N ILE A 691 0.35 30.06 1.30
CA ILE A 691 -1.08 30.22 1.53
C ILE A 691 -1.49 31.56 0.94
N ARG A 692 -2.30 31.52 -0.13
CA ARG A 692 -2.76 32.70 -0.86
C ARG A 692 -4.23 32.97 -0.58
N LEU A 693 -4.58 34.22 -0.32
CA LEU A 693 -5.99 34.66 -0.29
C LEU A 693 -6.50 34.83 -1.72
N VAL A 694 -7.69 34.27 -1.98
CA VAL A 694 -8.40 34.36 -3.26
C VAL A 694 -9.90 34.55 -3.01
N THR A 695 -10.64 34.95 -4.04
CA THR A 695 -12.11 35.05 -3.97
C THR A 695 -12.74 34.03 -4.91
N ALA A 696 -13.46 33.06 -4.36
CA ALA A 696 -14.32 32.17 -5.14
C ALA A 696 -15.54 32.96 -5.65
N VAL A 697 -15.77 32.93 -6.96
CA VAL A 697 -16.87 33.64 -7.64
C VAL A 697 -17.73 32.68 -8.45
N ASP A 698 -19.00 33.03 -8.66
CA ASP A 698 -19.88 32.32 -9.59
C ASP A 698 -19.70 32.91 -11.00
N CYS A 699 -19.15 32.10 -11.90
CA CYS A 699 -19.02 32.44 -13.31
C CYS A 699 -19.88 31.50 -14.16
N PRO A 700 -21.04 31.95 -14.69
CA PRO A 700 -21.95 31.11 -15.47
C PRO A 700 -21.30 30.39 -16.66
N ALA A 701 -20.28 31.00 -17.28
CA ALA A 701 -19.54 30.40 -18.40
C ALA A 701 -18.71 29.18 -17.99
N LEU A 702 -18.20 29.15 -16.75
CA LEU A 702 -17.34 28.08 -16.23
C LEU A 702 -18.13 26.94 -15.55
N ARG A 703 -19.46 27.05 -15.40
CA ARG A 703 -20.31 26.03 -14.75
C ARG A 703 -20.40 24.68 -15.48
N HIS A 704 -19.77 24.51 -16.65
CA HIS A 704 -19.55 23.20 -17.25
C HIS A 704 -18.46 22.41 -16.49
N LEU A 705 -17.50 23.12 -15.89
CA LEU A 705 -16.43 22.56 -15.05
C LEU A 705 -16.95 22.24 -13.64
N LYS A 706 -16.54 21.07 -13.12
CA LYS A 706 -16.92 20.51 -11.82
C LYS A 706 -15.72 19.79 -11.22
N ASP A 707 -15.64 19.81 -9.90
CA ASP A 707 -14.64 19.06 -9.11
C ASP A 707 -13.18 19.33 -9.55
N VAL A 708 -12.96 20.56 -10.01
CA VAL A 708 -11.68 21.18 -10.37
C VAL A 708 -11.64 22.59 -9.79
N LEU A 709 -10.44 23.11 -9.54
CA LEU A 709 -10.23 24.51 -9.17
C LEU A 709 -9.73 25.28 -10.40
N VAL A 710 -10.55 26.21 -10.90
CA VAL A 710 -10.22 27.04 -12.06
C VAL A 710 -9.49 28.29 -11.61
N PHE A 711 -8.25 28.44 -12.08
CA PHE A 711 -7.39 29.60 -11.82
C PHE A 711 -7.49 30.65 -12.93
N PRO A 712 -7.34 31.94 -12.61
CA PRO A 712 -7.39 33.02 -13.59
C PRO A 712 -6.15 32.97 -14.48
N THR A 713 -6.32 33.22 -15.77
CA THR A 713 -5.23 33.31 -16.77
C THR A 713 -4.63 34.72 -16.89
N VAL A 714 -4.90 35.58 -15.90
CA VAL A 714 -4.50 36.99 -15.85
C VAL A 714 -3.90 37.36 -14.48
N GLY A 715 -2.97 38.32 -14.50
CA GLY A 715 -2.30 38.85 -13.31
C GLY A 715 -0.79 39.00 -13.49
N ASN A 716 -0.10 39.36 -12.42
CA ASN A 716 1.35 39.60 -12.42
C ASN A 716 2.18 38.31 -12.30
N ARG A 717 1.59 37.25 -11.73
CA ARG A 717 2.13 35.89 -11.58
C ARG A 717 0.94 34.94 -11.43
N ASP A 718 1.09 33.71 -11.89
CA ASP A 718 0.08 32.68 -11.77
C ASP A 718 -0.08 32.19 -10.31
N ILE A 719 -1.30 31.88 -9.88
CA ILE A 719 -1.58 31.43 -8.50
C ILE A 719 -0.96 30.04 -8.20
N PRO A 720 -0.94 29.05 -9.12
CA PRO A 720 -0.26 27.76 -8.91
C PRO A 720 1.20 27.90 -8.47
N SER A 721 2.01 28.72 -9.15
CA SER A 721 3.43 28.89 -8.83
C SER A 721 3.66 29.64 -7.52
N MET A 722 2.68 30.41 -7.03
CA MET A 722 2.72 31.00 -5.68
C MET A 722 2.56 29.93 -4.58
N CYS A 723 1.80 28.87 -4.85
CA CYS A 723 1.45 27.81 -3.91
C CYS A 723 2.55 26.72 -3.87
N SER A 724 3.64 26.96 -3.12
CA SER A 724 4.77 26.02 -3.00
C SER A 724 5.42 25.66 -4.35
N GLY A 725 5.36 26.57 -5.34
CA GLY A 725 5.88 26.31 -6.70
C GLY A 725 5.12 25.21 -7.44
N GLY A 726 3.78 25.25 -7.43
CA GLY A 726 2.93 24.30 -8.15
C GLY A 726 2.75 24.61 -9.63
N ASP A 727 2.27 23.62 -10.38
CA ASP A 727 1.89 23.71 -11.79
C ASP A 727 0.48 23.13 -12.03
N LEU A 728 0.04 23.01 -13.29
CA LEU A 728 -1.23 22.41 -13.71
C LEU A 728 -1.01 21.08 -14.47
N ASP A 729 0.15 20.41 -14.31
CA ASP A 729 0.48 19.10 -14.89
C ASP A 729 -0.06 17.91 -14.05
N GLY A 730 -0.70 18.27 -12.94
CA GLY A 730 -1.69 17.51 -12.19
C GLY A 730 -1.44 17.53 -10.70
N ASP A 731 -1.02 18.69 -10.19
CA ASP A 731 -1.07 19.05 -8.78
C ASP A 731 -2.52 19.22 -8.30
N ASP A 732 -2.71 18.94 -7.01
CA ASP A 732 -3.95 19.19 -6.29
C ASP A 732 -3.78 20.36 -5.32
N PHE A 733 -4.77 21.25 -5.29
CA PHE A 733 -4.80 22.44 -4.46
C PHE A 733 -5.85 22.27 -3.36
N THR A 734 -5.47 22.52 -2.11
CA THR A 734 -6.42 22.65 -1.01
C THR A 734 -6.97 24.06 -1.03
N ILE A 735 -8.29 24.18 -1.20
CA ILE A 735 -9.03 25.45 -1.11
C ILE A 735 -10.03 25.37 0.04
N ILE A 736 -10.01 26.38 0.91
CA ILE A 736 -10.83 26.45 2.12
C ILE A 736 -11.54 27.80 2.18
N TRP A 737 -12.86 27.77 2.33
CA TRP A 737 -13.76 28.93 2.54
C TRP A 737 -14.36 28.93 3.95
N ASP A 738 -13.70 28.24 4.89
CA ASP A 738 -14.03 28.30 6.30
C ASP A 738 -13.55 29.63 6.90
N LYS A 739 -14.49 30.49 7.30
CA LYS A 739 -14.20 31.84 7.82
C LYS A 739 -13.26 31.82 9.02
N ASP A 740 -13.28 30.75 9.81
CA ASP A 740 -12.53 30.64 11.05
C ASP A 740 -11.07 30.21 10.78
N LEU A 741 -10.75 29.82 9.54
CA LEU A 741 -9.42 29.45 9.03
C LEU A 741 -8.82 30.48 8.05
N ILE A 742 -9.50 31.60 7.78
CA ILE A 742 -8.93 32.68 6.96
C ILE A 742 -7.88 33.43 7.80
N PRO A 743 -6.61 33.50 7.36
CA PRO A 743 -5.56 34.17 8.13
C PRO A 743 -5.76 35.68 8.20
N THR A 744 -5.29 36.27 9.29
CA THR A 744 -5.33 37.73 9.53
C THR A 744 -4.16 38.46 8.88
N ASN A 745 -3.10 37.74 8.48
CA ASN A 745 -1.91 38.28 7.84
C ASN A 745 -1.66 37.59 6.50
N GLU A 746 -1.25 38.35 5.49
CA GLU A 746 -0.65 37.80 4.27
C GLU A 746 0.87 37.86 4.32
N TYR A 747 1.52 36.98 3.56
CA TYR A 747 2.96 37.01 3.31
C TYR A 747 3.22 36.80 1.82
N ASN A 748 4.25 37.45 1.27
CA ASN A 748 4.59 37.32 -0.14
C ASN A 748 5.01 35.88 -0.48
N PRO A 749 4.58 35.30 -1.63
CA PRO A 749 5.03 33.98 -2.05
C PRO A 749 6.53 33.96 -2.32
N MET A 750 7.18 32.82 -2.05
CA MET A 750 8.60 32.64 -2.33
C MET A 750 8.86 32.70 -3.84
N ASP A 751 10.10 32.98 -4.25
CA ASP A 751 10.52 32.68 -5.62
C ASP A 751 10.88 31.20 -5.70
N TYR A 752 10.18 30.45 -6.56
CA TYR A 752 10.36 29.02 -6.76
C TYR A 752 11.24 28.69 -7.98
N LYS A 753 11.90 29.69 -8.59
CA LYS A 753 12.84 29.48 -9.70
C LYS A 753 13.98 28.54 -9.27
N PRO A 754 14.13 27.35 -9.87
CA PRO A 754 15.19 26.42 -9.51
C PRO A 754 16.57 26.94 -9.95
N PRO A 755 17.66 26.51 -9.30
CA PRO A 755 19.02 26.85 -9.72
C PRO A 755 19.29 26.39 -11.15
N SER A 756 20.10 27.18 -11.87
CA SER A 756 20.47 26.88 -13.26
C SER A 756 21.15 25.50 -13.36
N PRO A 757 20.59 24.54 -14.10
CA PRO A 757 21.08 23.16 -14.12
C PRO A 757 22.39 23.04 -14.92
N LEU A 758 23.27 22.14 -14.49
CA LEU A 758 24.46 21.78 -15.26
C LEU A 758 24.07 21.01 -16.53
N THR A 759 24.65 21.39 -17.66
CA THR A 759 24.44 20.77 -18.97
C THR A 759 25.67 19.99 -19.45
N LYS A 760 25.44 19.01 -20.33
CA LYS A 760 26.45 18.24 -21.06
C LYS A 760 25.98 18.04 -22.51
N ASP A 761 26.89 18.12 -23.48
CA ASP A 761 26.56 18.09 -24.91
C ASP A 761 25.82 16.82 -25.37
N SER A 762 26.12 15.70 -24.71
CA SER A 762 25.40 14.44 -24.81
C SER A 762 25.34 13.76 -23.43
N VAL A 763 24.20 13.20 -23.06
CA VAL A 763 23.99 12.51 -21.77
C VAL A 763 24.16 11.01 -21.97
N GLU A 764 25.05 10.39 -21.22
CA GLU A 764 25.30 8.94 -21.34
C GLU A 764 24.52 8.15 -20.28
N ARG A 765 24.25 6.87 -20.57
CA ARG A 765 23.69 5.89 -19.61
C ARG A 765 24.48 5.88 -18.29
N GLY A 766 25.81 6.03 -18.36
CA GLY A 766 26.70 6.13 -17.20
C GLY A 766 26.57 7.43 -16.39
N ASP A 767 26.11 8.54 -16.96
CA ASP A 767 25.83 9.77 -16.20
C ASP A 767 24.53 9.65 -15.42
N ILE A 768 23.52 9.01 -16.01
CA ILE A 768 22.25 8.68 -15.34
C ILE A 768 22.49 7.76 -14.13
N MET A 769 23.38 6.78 -14.26
CA MET A 769 23.81 5.92 -13.14
C MET A 769 24.49 6.73 -12.01
N LYS A 770 25.42 7.63 -12.34
CA LYS A 770 26.08 8.52 -11.36
C LYS A 770 25.06 9.43 -10.68
N PHE A 771 24.10 9.99 -11.42
CA PHE A 771 23.04 10.84 -10.90
C PHE A 771 22.14 10.09 -9.91
N PHE A 772 21.76 8.84 -10.20
CA PHE A 772 20.98 8.02 -9.27
C PHE A 772 21.72 7.78 -7.94
N VAL A 773 23.03 7.49 -7.99
CA VAL A 773 23.86 7.32 -6.79
C VAL A 773 24.01 8.64 -6.02
N ASN A 774 24.21 9.75 -6.73
CA ASN A 774 24.24 11.09 -6.13
C ASN A 774 22.91 11.47 -5.47
N TYR A 775 21.78 11.02 -6.03
CA TYR A 775 20.46 11.20 -5.43
C TYR A 775 20.34 10.46 -4.09
N ILE A 776 20.69 9.17 -4.06
CA ILE A 776 20.68 8.36 -2.83
C ILE A 776 21.59 8.96 -1.75
N ASN A 777 22.74 9.51 -2.13
CA ASN A 777 23.66 10.17 -1.19
C ASN A 777 23.08 11.45 -0.57
N ASN A 778 22.19 12.16 -1.27
CA ASN A 778 21.69 13.48 -0.88
C ASN A 778 20.16 13.56 -0.65
N ASP A 779 19.44 12.43 -0.52
CA ASP A 779 18.01 12.49 -0.12
C ASP A 779 17.88 12.89 1.36
N ILE A 780 17.82 14.20 1.54
CA ILE A 780 17.58 14.87 2.82
C ILE A 780 16.19 15.52 2.90
N LEU A 781 15.32 15.30 1.91
CA LEU A 781 13.98 15.92 1.81
C LEU A 781 13.16 15.68 3.09
N GLY A 782 13.13 14.43 3.54
CA GLY A 782 12.48 14.06 4.80
C GLY A 782 13.17 14.65 6.04
N GLN A 783 14.48 14.94 6.01
CA GLN A 783 15.18 15.55 7.14
C GLN A 783 14.82 17.03 7.27
N ILE A 784 14.81 17.77 6.15
CA ILE A 784 14.36 19.17 6.05
C ILE A 784 12.90 19.29 6.55
N ALA A 785 12.00 18.42 6.08
CA ALA A 785 10.60 18.44 6.48
C ALA A 785 10.37 18.21 7.99
N ASN A 786 11.19 17.35 8.63
CA ASN A 786 11.14 17.16 10.09
C ASN A 786 11.82 18.32 10.84
N ALA A 787 12.90 18.88 10.31
CA ALA A 787 13.57 20.03 10.90
C ALA A 787 12.66 21.27 10.93
N HIS A 788 11.94 21.55 9.84
CA HIS A 788 11.02 22.70 9.78
C HIS A 788 9.96 22.67 10.90
N LEU A 789 9.25 21.54 11.06
CA LEU A 789 8.22 21.40 12.10
C LEU A 789 8.80 21.59 13.52
N ALA A 790 9.98 21.03 13.81
CA ALA A 790 10.59 21.16 15.13
C ALA A 790 11.21 22.54 15.40
N THR A 791 11.70 23.24 14.36
CA THR A 791 12.16 24.63 14.46
C THR A 791 10.98 25.58 14.66
N ALA A 792 9.90 25.43 13.88
CA ALA A 792 8.68 26.22 14.02
C ALA A 792 7.95 25.98 15.34
N ASP A 793 8.03 24.77 15.90
CA ASP A 793 7.53 24.50 17.25
C ASP A 793 8.36 25.19 18.34
N ARG A 794 9.69 25.16 18.24
CA ARG A 794 10.61 25.73 19.25
C ARG A 794 10.76 27.25 19.19
N SER A 795 10.60 27.88 18.02
CA SER A 795 10.73 29.33 17.85
C SER A 795 9.49 30.08 18.36
N SER A 796 9.66 31.28 18.93
CA SER A 796 8.54 32.20 19.22
C SER A 796 7.74 32.53 17.96
N ASP A 797 8.44 32.69 16.84
CA ASP A 797 7.92 33.26 15.60
C ASP A 797 7.26 32.20 14.71
N GLY A 798 7.25 30.94 15.14
CA GLY A 798 6.62 29.85 14.40
C GLY A 798 7.30 29.61 13.05
N ALA A 799 6.49 29.53 11.99
CA ALA A 799 6.99 29.45 10.62
C ALA A 799 7.51 30.79 10.06
N MET A 800 7.35 31.91 10.77
CA MET A 800 7.94 33.20 10.34
C MET A 800 9.45 33.29 10.60
N ASP A 801 10.00 32.38 11.40
CA ASP A 801 11.44 32.29 11.70
C ASP A 801 12.29 32.19 10.42
N GLY A 802 13.44 32.89 10.39
CA GLY A 802 14.37 32.87 9.26
C GLY A 802 14.94 31.47 8.97
N ALA A 803 15.13 30.63 9.99
CA ALA A 803 15.52 29.23 9.82
C ALA A 803 14.40 28.38 9.20
N CYS A 804 13.13 28.65 9.52
CA CYS A 804 11.98 28.02 8.88
C CYS A 804 11.89 28.40 7.40
N LYS A 805 12.04 29.70 7.07
CA LYS A 805 12.07 30.20 5.69
C LYS A 805 13.24 29.60 4.89
N ARG A 806 14.45 29.53 5.47
CA ARG A 806 15.60 28.84 4.85
C ARG A 806 15.38 27.34 4.66
N LEU A 807 14.64 26.68 5.56
CA LEU A 807 14.23 25.29 5.40
C LEU A 807 13.16 25.11 4.30
N ALA A 808 12.31 26.10 4.04
CA ALA A 808 11.38 26.09 2.90
C ALA A 808 12.12 26.21 1.55
N GLU A 809 13.11 27.11 1.45
CA GLU A 809 14.01 27.20 0.29
C GLU A 809 14.70 25.85 0.01
N LEU A 810 15.35 25.27 1.03
CA LEU A 810 16.02 23.97 0.92
C LEU A 810 15.05 22.82 0.62
N HIS A 811 13.79 22.90 1.06
CA HIS A 811 12.77 21.93 0.69
C HIS A 811 12.43 22.03 -0.81
N SER A 812 12.33 23.24 -1.36
CA SER A 812 12.16 23.46 -2.80
C SER A 812 13.32 22.86 -3.60
N ASP A 813 14.57 23.17 -3.22
CA ASP A 813 15.77 22.58 -3.83
C ASP A 813 15.73 21.04 -3.80
N ALA A 814 15.31 20.44 -2.68
CA ALA A 814 15.22 18.99 -2.52
C ALA A 814 14.06 18.34 -3.31
N VAL A 815 12.95 19.04 -3.53
CA VAL A 815 11.84 18.60 -4.39
C VAL A 815 12.23 18.62 -5.86
N ASP A 816 13.01 19.62 -6.27
CA ASP A 816 13.43 19.81 -7.67
C ASP A 816 14.78 19.15 -8.02
N PHE A 817 15.55 18.67 -7.06
CA PHE A 817 16.78 17.87 -7.27
C PHE A 817 16.60 16.72 -8.30
N PRO A 818 15.51 15.92 -8.30
CA PRO A 818 15.16 14.96 -9.36
C PRO A 818 15.09 15.53 -10.79
N LYS A 819 14.90 16.85 -10.96
CA LYS A 819 14.80 17.57 -12.24
C LYS A 819 16.05 18.43 -12.52
N SER A 820 16.65 19.05 -11.50
CA SER A 820 17.72 20.04 -11.61
C SER A 820 19.12 19.41 -11.61
N GLY A 821 19.30 18.28 -10.91
CA GLY A 821 20.61 17.67 -10.65
C GLY A 821 21.37 18.28 -9.47
N HIS A 822 20.85 19.34 -8.85
CA HIS A 822 21.50 20.04 -7.72
C HIS A 822 20.92 19.57 -6.37
N PRO A 823 21.73 19.00 -5.46
CA PRO A 823 21.26 18.57 -4.15
C PRO A 823 21.13 19.73 -3.16
N ALA A 824 20.02 19.78 -2.43
CA ALA A 824 19.91 20.65 -1.26
C ALA A 824 20.98 20.31 -0.21
N THR A 825 21.58 21.32 0.41
CA THR A 825 22.60 21.14 1.46
C THR A 825 22.13 21.82 2.74
N MET A 826 21.91 21.05 3.81
CA MET A 826 21.35 21.57 5.06
C MET A 826 22.44 21.95 6.08
N ASP A 827 22.53 23.25 6.36
CA ASP A 827 23.52 23.85 7.25
C ASP A 827 23.48 23.29 8.68
N GLN A 828 24.63 23.31 9.35
CA GLN A 828 24.78 22.69 10.67
C GLN A 828 23.91 23.33 11.78
N GLY A 829 23.49 24.59 11.60
CA GLY A 829 22.53 25.27 12.48
C GLY A 829 21.08 24.83 12.28
N LEU A 830 20.72 24.30 11.10
CA LEU A 830 19.37 23.83 10.77
C LEU A 830 19.12 22.37 11.19
N LYS A 831 20.16 21.67 11.68
CA LYS A 831 20.09 20.25 12.09
C LYS A 831 19.56 20.09 13.52
N VAL A 832 18.24 19.94 13.64
CA VAL A 832 17.52 19.63 14.88
C VAL A 832 18.02 18.32 15.53
N ARG A 833 18.10 18.31 16.87
CA ARG A 833 18.54 17.15 17.68
C ARG A 833 17.41 16.52 18.50
N ASP A 834 16.57 17.36 19.10
CA ASP A 834 15.45 16.99 19.96
C ASP A 834 14.15 17.42 19.28
N PHE A 835 13.15 16.54 19.26
CA PHE A 835 11.90 16.73 18.52
C PHE A 835 10.71 16.95 19.46
N PRO A 836 9.69 17.73 19.05
CA PRO A 836 8.48 17.85 19.85
C PRO A 836 7.73 16.51 19.93
N ASP A 837 7.08 16.26 21.07
CA ASP A 837 6.40 15.01 21.42
C ASP A 837 5.39 14.52 20.38
N PHE A 838 4.68 15.45 19.71
CA PHE A 838 3.76 15.10 18.62
C PHE A 838 4.44 14.38 17.43
N MET A 839 5.74 14.56 17.23
CA MET A 839 6.49 13.89 16.16
C MET A 839 6.85 12.43 16.48
N ASN A 840 6.60 11.96 17.72
CA ASN A 840 6.73 10.58 18.20
C ASN A 840 8.01 9.86 17.72
N LYS A 841 9.16 10.54 17.82
CA LYS A 841 10.49 10.04 17.46
C LYS A 841 11.09 9.23 18.61
N THR A 842 10.57 8.03 18.87
CA THR A 842 11.01 7.16 19.97
C THR A 842 12.48 6.71 19.90
N ASP A 843 13.16 6.95 18.77
CA ASP A 843 14.61 6.75 18.59
C ASP A 843 15.44 8.05 18.76
N LYS A 844 14.84 9.13 19.28
CA LYS A 844 15.45 10.46 19.46
C LYS A 844 15.09 11.07 20.82
N PRO A 845 15.88 12.03 21.32
CA PRO A 845 15.43 12.94 22.37
C PRO A 845 14.14 13.65 21.95
N MET A 846 13.20 13.78 22.88
CA MET A 846 11.95 14.51 22.68
C MET A 846 11.65 15.47 23.81
N TYR A 847 10.92 16.54 23.51
CA TYR A 847 10.43 17.53 24.47
C TYR A 847 8.92 17.73 24.30
N LYS A 848 8.23 18.13 25.37
CA LYS A 848 6.79 18.44 25.34
C LYS A 848 6.57 19.75 24.58
N SER A 849 5.91 19.72 23.42
CA SER A 849 5.51 20.94 22.68
C SER A 849 4.42 21.68 23.45
N GLU A 850 4.53 23.00 23.56
CA GLU A 850 3.52 23.85 24.21
C GLU A 850 2.50 24.45 23.22
N LYS A 851 2.76 24.32 21.91
CA LYS A 851 1.89 24.84 20.84
C LYS A 851 0.73 23.89 20.49
N VAL A 852 -0.22 24.36 19.70
CA VAL A 852 -1.43 23.62 19.29
C VAL A 852 -1.18 22.18 18.84
N LEU A 853 -0.14 21.89 18.05
CA LEU A 853 0.15 20.51 17.62
C LEU A 853 0.52 19.57 18.78
N GLY A 854 1.27 20.06 19.77
CA GLY A 854 1.55 19.32 21.01
C GLY A 854 0.30 19.13 21.85
N VAL A 855 -0.53 20.16 21.99
CA VAL A 855 -1.81 20.10 22.71
C VAL A 855 -2.74 19.07 22.07
N MET A 856 -3.04 19.21 20.77
CA MET A 856 -3.85 18.27 19.98
C MET A 856 -3.37 16.82 20.11
N TYR A 857 -2.05 16.59 20.00
CA TYR A 857 -1.47 15.25 20.11
C TYR A 857 -1.76 14.58 21.45
N ARG A 858 -1.86 15.35 22.53
CA ARG A 858 -2.11 14.85 23.89
C ARG A 858 -3.60 14.74 24.25
N MET A 859 -4.51 15.30 23.43
CA MET A 859 -5.96 15.21 23.63
C MET A 859 -6.56 13.85 23.22
N ILE A 860 -5.85 13.05 22.41
CA ILE A 860 -6.25 11.70 21.99
C ILE A 860 -5.40 10.68 22.76
N ASN A 861 -6.01 9.70 23.43
CA ASN A 861 -5.26 8.61 24.06
C ASN A 861 -4.95 7.51 23.03
N ASN A 862 -3.88 6.74 23.26
CA ASN A 862 -3.60 5.54 22.48
C ASN A 862 -4.65 4.44 22.73
N ASP A 863 -5.14 4.30 23.96
CA ASP A 863 -6.20 3.34 24.31
C ASP A 863 -7.47 3.48 23.45
N ASP A 864 -7.74 4.69 22.93
CA ASP A 864 -8.91 4.97 22.09
C ASP A 864 -8.89 4.22 20.75
N PHE A 865 -7.72 3.73 20.31
CA PHE A 865 -7.56 3.06 19.01
C PHE A 865 -6.60 1.84 19.02
N ASP A 866 -5.75 1.65 20.02
CA ASP A 866 -4.85 0.48 20.11
C ASP A 866 -5.61 -0.82 20.41
N ARG A 867 -6.80 -0.75 21.02
CA ARG A 867 -7.66 -1.91 21.36
C ARG A 867 -8.60 -2.34 20.23
N TYR A 868 -8.21 -2.10 18.98
CA TYR A 868 -9.04 -2.33 17.78
C TYR A 868 -9.28 -3.83 17.48
N GLU A 869 -8.46 -4.72 18.04
CA GLU A 869 -8.48 -6.18 17.81
C GLU A 869 -9.58 -6.92 18.62
N SER A 870 -10.63 -6.20 19.07
CA SER A 870 -11.72 -6.77 19.89
C SER A 870 -13.00 -7.02 19.08
N ASP A 871 -13.14 -8.23 18.55
CA ASP A 871 -14.27 -8.63 17.72
C ASP A 871 -15.59 -8.82 18.50
N LEU A 872 -16.69 -8.30 17.96
CA LEU A 872 -18.05 -8.38 18.54
C LEU A 872 -18.76 -9.74 18.38
N LEU A 873 -18.01 -10.83 18.39
CA LEU A 873 -18.53 -12.17 18.11
C LEU A 873 -19.47 -12.73 19.20
N ALA A 874 -19.47 -12.16 20.40
CA ALA A 874 -20.30 -12.57 21.54
C ALA A 874 -21.71 -11.95 21.54
N ASP A 875 -21.85 -10.70 21.07
CA ASP A 875 -23.12 -9.95 21.08
C ASP A 875 -23.94 -10.13 19.79
N THR A 876 -23.55 -11.05 18.93
CA THR A 876 -24.15 -11.25 17.59
C THR A 876 -25.55 -11.85 17.67
N LEU A 877 -26.52 -11.19 17.06
CA LEU A 877 -27.87 -11.73 16.84
C LEU A 877 -28.09 -11.98 15.34
N TYR A 878 -28.79 -13.07 15.01
CA TYR A 878 -29.31 -13.30 13.67
C TYR A 878 -30.47 -12.35 13.40
N ASP A 879 -30.44 -11.58 12.32
CA ASP A 879 -31.54 -10.70 11.94
C ASP A 879 -32.63 -11.46 11.17
N PRO A 880 -33.82 -11.75 11.76
CA PRO A 880 -34.87 -12.50 11.09
C PRO A 880 -35.48 -11.76 9.89
N ARG A 881 -35.17 -10.48 9.68
CA ARG A 881 -35.49 -9.77 8.43
C ARG A 881 -34.93 -10.48 7.20
N LEU A 882 -33.76 -11.11 7.33
CA LEU A 882 -33.09 -11.84 6.27
C LEU A 882 -33.46 -13.33 6.20
N ARG A 883 -34.40 -13.81 7.03
CA ARG A 883 -35.05 -15.11 6.79
C ARG A 883 -36.14 -14.95 5.73
N ILE A 884 -36.08 -15.71 4.65
CA ILE A 884 -37.14 -15.79 3.63
C ILE A 884 -37.40 -17.24 3.22
N SER A 885 -38.63 -17.54 2.81
CA SER A 885 -39.04 -18.90 2.41
C SER A 885 -38.35 -19.36 1.14
N GLY A 886 -37.84 -20.60 1.15
CA GLY A 886 -37.13 -21.23 0.03
C GLY A 886 -35.65 -20.82 -0.06
N MET A 887 -35.09 -20.24 1.02
CA MET A 887 -33.65 -20.12 1.20
C MET A 887 -33.01 -21.49 1.53
N GLU A 888 -33.82 -22.41 2.08
CA GLU A 888 -33.42 -23.67 2.67
C GLU A 888 -32.59 -24.55 1.70
N ARG A 889 -33.03 -24.71 0.45
CA ARG A 889 -32.28 -25.42 -0.61
C ARG A 889 -30.85 -24.90 -0.87
N PHE A 890 -30.60 -23.61 -0.64
CA PHE A 890 -29.28 -23.02 -0.86
C PHE A 890 -28.35 -23.17 0.36
N ILE A 891 -28.83 -23.64 1.53
CA ILE A 891 -28.05 -23.64 2.77
C ILE A 891 -26.85 -24.61 2.70
N ALA A 892 -27.00 -25.80 2.11
CA ALA A 892 -25.89 -26.75 2.03
C ALA A 892 -24.74 -26.20 1.17
N LYS A 893 -25.05 -25.75 -0.06
CA LYS A 893 -24.07 -25.10 -0.94
C LYS A 893 -23.48 -23.82 -0.33
N ALA A 894 -24.29 -23.03 0.38
CA ALA A 894 -23.81 -21.86 1.10
C ALA A 894 -22.81 -22.20 2.24
N ARG A 895 -22.96 -23.34 2.93
CA ARG A 895 -21.98 -23.82 3.93
C ARG A 895 -20.61 -24.11 3.29
N GLU A 896 -20.59 -24.69 2.09
CA GLU A 896 -19.36 -24.96 1.33
C GLU A 896 -18.75 -23.67 0.78
N GLU A 897 -19.56 -22.84 0.11
CA GLU A 897 -19.16 -21.53 -0.41
C GLU A 897 -18.56 -20.63 0.69
N ARG A 898 -19.12 -20.65 1.90
CA ARG A 898 -18.58 -19.92 3.06
C ARG A 898 -17.21 -20.44 3.49
N GLN A 899 -16.97 -21.75 3.51
CA GLN A 899 -15.66 -22.31 3.86
C GLN A 899 -14.59 -21.94 2.81
N ASP A 900 -14.95 -22.00 1.54
CA ASP A 900 -14.12 -21.57 0.42
C ASP A 900 -13.78 -20.07 0.51
N TYR A 901 -14.80 -19.22 0.73
CA TYR A 901 -14.62 -17.77 0.90
C TYR A 901 -13.69 -17.44 2.08
N ASN A 902 -13.90 -18.10 3.22
CA ASN A 902 -13.08 -17.89 4.40
C ASN A 902 -11.60 -18.27 4.15
N ARG A 903 -11.35 -19.30 3.34
CA ARG A 903 -10.00 -19.71 2.92
C ARG A 903 -9.35 -18.68 2.00
N ASP A 904 -10.09 -18.15 1.02
CA ASP A 904 -9.61 -17.10 0.12
C ASP A 904 -9.27 -15.81 0.91
N LEU A 905 -10.16 -15.40 1.81
CA LEU A 905 -10.00 -14.22 2.66
C LEU A 905 -8.74 -14.35 3.55
N LEU A 906 -8.58 -15.48 4.22
CA LEU A 906 -7.39 -15.80 5.03
C LEU A 906 -6.10 -15.81 4.20
N ALA A 907 -6.13 -16.28 2.95
CA ALA A 907 -4.97 -16.23 2.05
C ALA A 907 -4.56 -14.77 1.75
N VAL A 908 -5.52 -13.87 1.53
CA VAL A 908 -5.26 -12.44 1.34
C VAL A 908 -4.73 -11.79 2.63
N MET A 909 -5.32 -12.09 3.80
CA MET A 909 -4.81 -11.59 5.10
C MET A 909 -3.34 -11.96 5.32
N ASN A 910 -2.96 -13.21 5.04
CA ASN A 910 -1.59 -13.71 5.16
C ASN A 910 -0.62 -13.12 4.11
N GLN A 911 -1.09 -12.88 2.89
CA GLN A 911 -0.32 -12.23 1.82
C GLN A 911 0.11 -10.81 2.20
N TYR A 912 -0.78 -10.05 2.84
CA TYR A 912 -0.57 -8.63 3.17
C TYR A 912 -0.09 -8.38 4.61
N GLY A 913 -0.32 -9.30 5.55
CA GLY A 913 0.02 -9.11 6.95
C GLY A 913 -1.00 -8.26 7.71
N ILE A 914 -2.26 -8.67 7.61
CA ILE A 914 -3.42 -8.00 8.22
C ILE A 914 -3.96 -8.91 9.33
N LYS A 915 -4.36 -8.34 10.48
CA LYS A 915 -4.73 -9.14 11.65
C LYS A 915 -6.20 -9.57 11.64
N THR A 916 -7.11 -8.66 11.27
CA THR A 916 -8.56 -8.90 11.33
C THR A 916 -9.21 -8.84 9.95
N GLU A 917 -10.34 -9.54 9.80
CA GLU A 917 -11.23 -9.38 8.63
C GLU A 917 -11.60 -7.90 8.44
N SER A 918 -11.93 -7.22 9.54
CA SER A 918 -12.34 -5.82 9.58
C SER A 918 -11.31 -4.86 9.01
N GLU A 919 -10.00 -5.06 9.26
CA GLU A 919 -8.92 -4.31 8.61
C GLU A 919 -8.85 -4.55 7.09
N LEU A 920 -9.07 -5.79 6.66
CA LEU A 920 -8.98 -6.20 5.25
C LEU A 920 -10.14 -5.64 4.42
N VAL A 921 -11.38 -5.91 4.83
CA VAL A 921 -12.58 -5.61 4.01
C VAL A 921 -12.96 -4.13 4.01
N SER A 922 -12.45 -3.36 4.99
CA SER A 922 -12.57 -1.89 5.05
C SER A 922 -11.38 -1.13 4.45
N ASN A 923 -10.25 -1.81 4.18
CA ASN A 923 -8.95 -1.20 3.90
C ASN A 923 -8.41 -0.26 5.02
N PHE A 924 -9.06 -0.17 6.19
CA PHE A 924 -8.63 0.68 7.31
C PHE A 924 -7.51 0.04 8.16
N VAL A 925 -6.50 -0.55 7.51
CA VAL A 925 -5.36 -1.22 8.14
C VAL A 925 -4.69 -0.29 9.18
N MET A 926 -4.62 -0.77 10.43
CA MET A 926 -4.07 -0.08 11.59
C MET A 926 -2.58 -0.40 11.78
N GLN A 927 -2.18 -1.64 11.45
CA GLN A 927 -0.77 -2.07 11.45
C GLN A 927 -0.50 -3.16 10.41
N TRP A 928 0.31 -2.84 9.39
CA TRP A 928 0.90 -3.83 8.50
C TRP A 928 1.92 -4.67 9.30
N THR A 929 1.59 -5.92 9.64
CA THR A 929 2.48 -6.80 10.43
C THR A 929 3.64 -7.33 9.59
N VAL A 930 3.38 -7.58 8.31
CA VAL A 930 4.37 -8.05 7.34
C VAL A 930 5.28 -6.89 6.94
N THR A 931 6.58 -7.06 7.19
CA THR A 931 7.63 -6.13 6.76
C THR A 931 7.92 -6.27 5.26
N ARG A 932 6.92 -6.05 4.39
CA ARG A 932 7.18 -5.74 2.97
C ARG A 932 8.03 -4.47 2.96
N ASN A 933 9.21 -4.51 2.32
CA ASN A 933 10.11 -3.36 2.20
C ASN A 933 9.30 -2.14 1.78
N ARG A 934 9.34 -1.07 2.58
CA ARG A 934 8.34 0.00 2.62
C ARG A 934 8.06 0.62 1.24
N LYS A 935 7.14 0.01 0.48
CA LYS A 935 6.36 0.68 -0.56
C LYS A 935 5.70 1.91 0.08
N ASN A 936 5.41 2.91 -0.74
CA ASN A 936 4.46 3.96 -0.35
C ASN A 936 3.19 3.33 0.27
N THR A 937 2.80 3.75 1.49
CA THR A 937 1.65 3.14 2.20
C THR A 937 0.34 3.30 1.42
N TYR A 938 0.22 4.36 0.60
CA TYR A 938 -0.89 4.53 -0.35
C TYR A 938 -0.91 3.42 -1.43
N GLU A 939 0.24 3.03 -1.99
CA GLU A 939 0.32 1.94 -2.97
C GLU A 939 -0.06 0.59 -2.36
N LEU A 940 0.26 0.34 -1.08
CA LEU A 940 -0.17 -0.87 -0.38
C LEU A 940 -1.69 -0.89 -0.12
N HIS A 941 -2.28 0.24 0.31
CA HIS A 941 -3.73 0.36 0.44
C HIS A 941 -4.46 0.21 -0.91
N LYS A 942 -3.84 0.63 -2.03
CA LYS A 942 -4.39 0.45 -3.38
C LYS A 942 -4.28 -1.00 -3.86
N GLU A 943 -3.10 -1.61 -3.77
CA GLU A 943 -2.87 -3.03 -4.12
C GLU A 943 -3.81 -3.96 -3.32
N LEU A 944 -4.06 -3.61 -2.05
CA LEU A 944 -5.01 -4.31 -1.18
C LEU A 944 -6.46 -4.14 -1.65
N ALA A 945 -6.92 -2.91 -1.89
CA ALA A 945 -8.29 -2.65 -2.32
C ALA A 945 -8.62 -3.26 -3.69
N GLU A 946 -7.68 -3.20 -4.64
CA GLU A 946 -7.79 -3.87 -5.93
C GLU A 946 -7.91 -5.39 -5.77
N THR A 947 -7.14 -5.99 -4.83
CA THR A 947 -7.25 -7.42 -4.50
C THR A 947 -8.59 -7.78 -3.86
N VAL A 948 -9.06 -7.00 -2.88
CA VAL A 948 -10.36 -7.22 -2.21
C VAL A 948 -11.54 -7.04 -3.17
N ALA A 949 -11.47 -6.06 -4.08
CA ALA A 949 -12.44 -5.87 -5.15
C ALA A 949 -12.46 -7.08 -6.10
N GLY A 950 -11.29 -7.62 -6.46
CA GLY A 950 -11.16 -8.86 -7.24
C GLY A 950 -11.80 -10.08 -6.56
N VAL A 951 -11.58 -10.26 -5.25
CA VAL A 951 -12.23 -11.33 -4.46
C VAL A 951 -13.75 -11.13 -4.43
N LYS A 952 -14.23 -9.91 -4.14
CA LYS A 952 -15.68 -9.62 -4.17
C LYS A 952 -16.29 -9.86 -5.56
N ALA A 953 -15.59 -9.56 -6.65
CA ALA A 953 -16.04 -9.81 -8.01
C ALA A 953 -16.11 -11.32 -8.35
N LEU A 954 -15.08 -12.10 -7.99
CA LEU A 954 -15.07 -13.56 -8.15
C LEU A 954 -16.26 -14.21 -7.43
N TRP A 955 -16.54 -13.77 -6.21
CA TRP A 955 -17.61 -14.32 -5.39
C TRP A 955 -19.01 -13.85 -5.83
N ARG A 956 -19.15 -12.68 -6.46
CA ARG A 956 -20.36 -12.30 -7.21
C ARG A 956 -20.57 -13.20 -8.43
N GLN A 957 -19.52 -13.49 -9.19
CA GLN A 957 -19.62 -14.38 -10.35
C GLN A 957 -20.03 -15.81 -9.95
N LYS A 958 -19.49 -16.35 -8.84
CA LYS A 958 -19.96 -17.62 -8.25
C LYS A 958 -21.42 -17.54 -7.79
N PHE A 959 -21.83 -16.43 -7.19
CA PHE A 959 -23.21 -16.22 -6.76
C PHE A 959 -24.18 -16.24 -7.96
N GLU A 960 -23.89 -15.45 -8.99
CA GLU A 960 -24.70 -15.27 -10.20
C GLU A 960 -24.82 -16.54 -11.05
N ALA A 961 -23.77 -17.37 -11.10
CA ALA A 961 -23.75 -18.60 -11.89
C ALA A 961 -24.88 -19.58 -11.50
N ASP A 962 -25.19 -19.68 -10.20
CA ASP A 962 -26.21 -20.58 -9.65
C ASP A 962 -27.65 -20.05 -9.72
N VAL A 963 -27.82 -18.78 -10.11
CA VAL A 963 -29.12 -18.07 -10.13
C VAL A 963 -29.66 -17.94 -11.56
N GLY A 964 -28.93 -18.47 -12.54
CA GLY A 964 -29.33 -18.51 -13.95
C GLY A 964 -29.00 -17.22 -14.71
N LYS A 965 -28.55 -17.38 -15.97
CA LYS A 965 -28.20 -16.25 -16.84
C LYS A 965 -29.46 -15.56 -17.38
N GLN A 966 -29.92 -14.51 -16.69
CA GLN A 966 -30.77 -13.51 -17.35
C GLN A 966 -29.96 -12.67 -18.35
N LYS A 967 -30.67 -12.02 -19.29
CA LYS A 967 -30.10 -11.53 -20.56
C LYS A 967 -28.99 -10.49 -20.36
N THR A 968 -27.94 -10.57 -21.17
CA THR A 968 -26.88 -9.55 -21.20
C THR A 968 -27.40 -8.22 -21.78
N GLY A 969 -27.39 -7.17 -20.96
CA GLY A 969 -27.83 -5.82 -21.34
C GLY A 969 -27.67 -4.82 -20.19
N PRO A 970 -27.83 -3.51 -20.44
CA PRO A 970 -27.59 -2.46 -19.44
C PRO A 970 -28.59 -2.49 -18.26
N ASP A 971 -29.78 -3.08 -18.44
CA ASP A 971 -30.78 -3.23 -17.37
C ASP A 971 -30.67 -4.54 -16.58
N ALA A 972 -29.84 -5.49 -17.02
CA ALA A 972 -29.71 -6.82 -16.41
C ALA A 972 -29.37 -6.78 -14.91
N TYR A 973 -28.62 -5.77 -14.48
CA TYR A 973 -28.24 -5.54 -13.09
C TYR A 973 -29.44 -5.15 -12.19
N LYS A 974 -30.53 -4.61 -12.77
CA LYS A 974 -31.78 -4.32 -12.04
C LYS A 974 -32.64 -5.57 -11.90
N ASP A 975 -32.74 -6.38 -12.95
CA ASP A 975 -33.55 -7.60 -12.95
C ASP A 975 -33.00 -8.63 -11.95
N LEU A 976 -31.67 -8.77 -11.88
CA LEU A 976 -30.98 -9.66 -10.93
C LEU A 976 -31.22 -9.29 -9.46
N HIS A 977 -31.48 -8.00 -9.15
CA HIS A 977 -31.86 -7.56 -7.80
C HIS A 977 -33.30 -7.88 -7.39
N HIS A 978 -34.13 -8.42 -8.30
CA HIS A 978 -35.53 -8.76 -8.04
C HIS A 978 -35.85 -10.25 -8.29
N GLY A 979 -34.85 -11.07 -8.61
CA GLY A 979 -35.02 -12.52 -8.81
C GLY A 979 -35.22 -13.25 -7.48
N GLN A 980 -36.32 -13.99 -7.33
CA GLN A 980 -36.63 -14.72 -6.08
C GLN A 980 -35.52 -15.69 -5.65
N GLN A 981 -34.87 -16.40 -6.59
CA GLN A 981 -33.71 -17.25 -6.33
C GLN A 981 -32.49 -16.45 -5.83
N ALA A 982 -32.26 -15.24 -6.35
CA ALA A 982 -31.19 -14.36 -5.88
C ALA A 982 -31.42 -13.95 -4.42
N GLU A 983 -32.64 -13.55 -4.07
CA GLU A 983 -33.00 -13.24 -2.69
C GLU A 983 -32.80 -14.46 -1.77
N GLN A 984 -33.18 -15.66 -2.23
CA GLN A 984 -33.08 -16.91 -1.48
C GLN A 984 -31.63 -17.36 -1.24
N LYS A 985 -30.76 -17.30 -2.27
CA LYS A 985 -29.33 -17.62 -2.09
C LYS A 985 -28.63 -16.59 -1.19
N ALA A 986 -28.97 -15.30 -1.29
CA ALA A 986 -28.43 -14.26 -0.42
C ALA A 986 -28.87 -14.45 1.05
N ALA A 987 -30.14 -14.79 1.28
CA ALA A 987 -30.66 -15.13 2.61
C ALA A 987 -29.95 -16.36 3.20
N ALA A 988 -29.70 -17.40 2.40
CA ALA A 988 -28.93 -18.57 2.82
C ALA A 988 -27.48 -18.23 3.19
N TRP A 989 -26.79 -17.43 2.37
CA TRP A 989 -25.42 -16.92 2.67
C TRP A 989 -25.37 -16.16 4.00
N TYR A 990 -26.41 -15.38 4.32
CA TYR A 990 -26.51 -14.70 5.62
C TYR A 990 -26.79 -15.69 6.76
N TYR A 991 -27.73 -16.63 6.58
CA TYR A 991 -28.05 -17.66 7.57
C TYR A 991 -26.83 -18.51 7.98
N VAL A 992 -26.06 -19.05 7.03
CA VAL A 992 -24.85 -19.87 7.32
C VAL A 992 -23.70 -19.10 7.98
N THR A 993 -23.81 -17.77 8.04
CA THR A 993 -22.81 -16.87 8.64
C THR A 993 -23.27 -16.36 10.01
N TYR A 994 -24.55 -16.04 10.17
CA TYR A 994 -25.08 -15.34 11.35
C TYR A 994 -25.93 -16.20 12.28
N HIS A 995 -26.51 -17.31 11.83
CA HIS A 995 -27.40 -18.10 12.68
C HIS A 995 -26.61 -18.77 13.82
N PRO A 996 -27.06 -18.70 15.10
CA PRO A 996 -26.28 -19.21 16.23
C PRO A 996 -25.86 -20.68 16.09
N GLN A 997 -26.73 -21.53 15.56
CA GLN A 997 -26.39 -22.95 15.37
C GLN A 997 -25.37 -23.17 14.24
N GLU A 998 -25.36 -22.34 13.20
CA GLU A 998 -24.35 -22.43 12.13
C GLU A 998 -22.99 -21.93 12.63
N ARG A 999 -22.99 -20.89 13.47
CA ARG A 999 -21.77 -20.43 14.15
C ARG A 999 -21.22 -21.43 15.17
N LEU A 1000 -22.04 -22.30 15.76
CA LEU A 1000 -21.58 -23.42 16.59
C LEU A 1000 -20.96 -24.57 15.78
N ARG A 1001 -21.20 -24.64 14.46
CA ARG A 1001 -20.55 -25.59 13.53
C ARG A 1001 -19.22 -25.06 13.00
N ASP A 1002 -18.94 -23.77 13.17
CA ASP A 1002 -17.72 -23.11 12.69
C ASP A 1002 -16.52 -23.48 13.57
N THR A 1003 -15.75 -24.47 13.11
CA THR A 1003 -14.56 -24.99 13.82
C THR A 1003 -13.27 -24.24 13.47
N SER A 1004 -13.37 -23.06 12.82
CA SER A 1004 -12.19 -22.29 12.42
C SER A 1004 -11.44 -21.68 13.62
N VAL A 1005 -10.11 -21.82 13.62
CA VAL A 1005 -9.22 -21.33 14.70
C VAL A 1005 -9.28 -19.80 14.86
N THR A 1006 -9.74 -19.08 13.85
CA THR A 1006 -9.87 -17.61 13.82
C THR A 1006 -11.24 -17.09 14.26
N GLY A 1007 -12.25 -17.94 14.41
CA GLY A 1007 -13.59 -17.55 14.89
C GLY A 1007 -14.42 -16.74 13.88
N ALA A 1008 -15.17 -17.44 13.02
CA ALA A 1008 -16.35 -16.93 12.32
C ALA A 1008 -16.25 -15.55 11.63
N TYR A 1009 -15.59 -15.52 10.46
CA TYR A 1009 -15.70 -14.39 9.51
C TYR A 1009 -17.15 -14.12 9.09
N LEU A 1010 -17.45 -12.84 8.87
CA LEU A 1010 -18.79 -12.27 8.69
C LEU A 1010 -19.03 -11.63 7.31
N SER A 1011 -17.99 -11.32 6.53
CA SER A 1011 -18.09 -10.53 5.30
C SER A 1011 -18.68 -11.26 4.08
N PHE A 1012 -18.75 -12.60 4.13
CA PHE A 1012 -19.25 -13.47 3.05
C PHE A 1012 -20.62 -13.03 2.46
N PRO A 1013 -21.72 -12.91 3.25
CA PRO A 1013 -23.01 -12.45 2.73
C PRO A 1013 -22.97 -11.03 2.14
N TRP A 1014 -22.14 -10.14 2.70
CA TRP A 1014 -22.03 -8.74 2.29
C TRP A 1014 -21.32 -8.54 0.94
N VAL A 1015 -20.84 -9.61 0.29
CA VAL A 1015 -20.54 -9.62 -1.15
C VAL A 1015 -21.78 -9.20 -1.97
N MET A 1016 -22.98 -9.62 -1.54
CA MET A 1016 -24.29 -9.30 -2.15
C MET A 1016 -25.07 -8.24 -1.35
N GLU A 1017 -24.35 -7.28 -0.75
CA GLU A 1017 -24.86 -6.14 0.04
C GLU A 1017 -26.25 -5.63 -0.38
N SER A 1018 -26.42 -5.22 -1.65
CA SER A 1018 -27.64 -4.56 -2.12
C SER A 1018 -28.88 -5.45 -2.03
N ILE A 1019 -28.76 -6.75 -2.33
CA ILE A 1019 -29.87 -7.70 -2.19
C ILE A 1019 -30.29 -7.81 -0.72
N LEU A 1020 -29.33 -7.93 0.20
CA LEU A 1020 -29.61 -8.01 1.64
C LEU A 1020 -30.21 -6.71 2.18
N VAL A 1021 -29.68 -5.57 1.74
CA VAL A 1021 -30.18 -4.23 2.07
C VAL A 1021 -31.63 -4.05 1.61
N ASP A 1022 -31.99 -4.51 0.41
CA ASP A 1022 -33.33 -4.34 -0.14
C ASP A 1022 -34.35 -5.39 0.36
N ILE A 1023 -33.91 -6.60 0.74
CA ILE A 1023 -34.70 -7.52 1.59
C ILE A 1023 -34.98 -6.85 2.94
N ALA A 1024 -33.95 -6.34 3.61
CA ALA A 1024 -34.05 -5.78 4.96
C ALA A 1024 -34.90 -4.51 5.06
N LYS A 1025 -34.89 -3.66 4.02
CA LYS A 1025 -35.79 -2.50 3.88
C LYS A 1025 -37.24 -2.91 3.64
N ARG A 1026 -37.51 -3.76 2.63
CA ARG A 1026 -38.89 -4.22 2.32
C ARG A 1026 -39.54 -4.94 3.50
N ARG A 1027 -38.75 -5.62 4.33
CA ARG A 1027 -39.22 -6.41 5.47
C ARG A 1027 -39.14 -5.68 6.83
N GLN A 1028 -38.70 -4.40 6.85
CA GLN A 1028 -38.45 -3.64 8.10
C GLN A 1028 -39.69 -3.50 9.02
N ALA A 1029 -40.90 -3.50 8.47
CA ALA A 1029 -42.16 -3.36 9.21
C ALA A 1029 -42.83 -4.69 9.60
N ILE A 1030 -42.20 -5.84 9.34
CA ILE A 1030 -42.76 -7.16 9.68
C ILE A 1030 -42.50 -7.48 11.16
N HIS A 1031 -43.50 -8.04 11.84
CA HIS A 1031 -43.34 -8.59 13.19
C HIS A 1031 -42.80 -10.02 13.12
N TYR A 1032 -41.69 -10.28 13.80
CA TYR A 1032 -41.05 -11.60 13.86
C TYR A 1032 -41.44 -12.36 15.13
N THR A 1033 -41.25 -13.67 15.11
CA THR A 1033 -41.62 -14.59 16.19
C THR A 1033 -40.43 -15.45 16.61
N GLU A 1034 -40.52 -16.14 17.75
CA GLU A 1034 -39.50 -17.11 18.17
C GLU A 1034 -39.31 -18.24 17.15
N LYS A 1035 -40.31 -18.51 16.28
CA LYS A 1035 -40.22 -19.50 15.20
C LYS A 1035 -39.20 -19.07 14.12
N ASP A 1036 -39.10 -17.77 13.83
CA ASP A 1036 -38.18 -17.23 12.82
C ASP A 1036 -36.71 -17.35 13.24
N LEU A 1037 -36.47 -17.48 14.56
CA LEU A 1037 -35.15 -17.67 15.18
C LEU A 1037 -34.77 -19.15 15.39
N GLN A 1038 -35.66 -20.11 15.11
CA GLN A 1038 -35.32 -21.53 15.18
C GLN A 1038 -34.39 -21.91 14.02
N PRO A 1039 -33.51 -22.91 14.17
CA PRO A 1039 -32.78 -23.46 13.03
C PRO A 1039 -33.73 -24.03 11.96
N VAL A 1040 -33.23 -24.12 10.73
CA VAL A 1040 -33.83 -25.00 9.71
C VAL A 1040 -33.61 -26.46 10.13
N ASP A 1041 -34.56 -27.34 9.82
CA ASP A 1041 -34.46 -28.77 10.12
C ASP A 1041 -33.44 -29.44 9.18
N GLU A 1042 -32.47 -30.19 9.72
CA GLU A 1042 -31.49 -30.91 8.90
C GLU A 1042 -32.14 -32.07 8.13
N ASP A 1043 -33.20 -32.68 8.66
CA ASP A 1043 -33.95 -33.72 7.93
C ASP A 1043 -34.73 -33.15 6.74
N GLU A 1044 -35.06 -31.85 6.77
CA GLU A 1044 -35.63 -31.11 5.62
C GLU A 1044 -34.54 -30.72 4.63
N LEU A 1045 -33.39 -30.22 5.10
CA LEU A 1045 -32.23 -29.88 4.24
C LEU A 1045 -31.69 -31.09 3.48
N ILE A 1046 -31.55 -32.26 4.12
CA ILE A 1046 -31.07 -33.47 3.47
C ILE A 1046 -32.00 -33.90 2.33
N ARG A 1047 -33.32 -33.81 2.53
CA ARG A 1047 -34.33 -34.14 1.49
C ARG A 1047 -34.33 -33.14 0.34
N LEU A 1048 -34.16 -31.84 0.63
CA LEU A 1048 -34.08 -30.81 -0.40
C LEU A 1048 -32.84 -30.95 -1.29
N ASN A 1049 -31.67 -31.23 -0.69
CA ASN A 1049 -30.45 -31.50 -1.46
C ASN A 1049 -30.61 -32.72 -2.37
N GLN A 1050 -31.20 -33.81 -1.86
CA GLN A 1050 -31.43 -35.04 -2.63
C GLN A 1050 -32.38 -34.81 -3.81
N ALA A 1051 -33.40 -33.96 -3.64
CA ALA A 1051 -34.29 -33.57 -4.73
C ALA A 1051 -33.61 -32.70 -5.80
N ASP A 1052 -32.76 -31.74 -5.41
CA ASP A 1052 -31.99 -30.93 -6.37
C ASP A 1052 -30.91 -31.77 -7.12
N GLU A 1053 -30.40 -32.86 -6.52
CA GLU A 1053 -29.53 -33.84 -7.21
C GLU A 1053 -30.31 -34.72 -8.22
N ASP A 1054 -31.50 -35.19 -7.86
CA ASP A 1054 -32.36 -35.98 -8.75
C ASP A 1054 -32.89 -35.15 -9.96
N ASP A 1055 -33.23 -33.86 -9.77
CA ASP A 1055 -33.67 -32.98 -10.87
C ASP A 1055 -32.51 -32.70 -11.86
N MET A 1056 -31.28 -32.49 -11.37
CA MET A 1056 -30.11 -32.31 -12.26
C MET A 1056 -29.72 -33.58 -13.03
N MET A 1057 -30.09 -34.77 -12.54
CA MET A 1057 -29.93 -36.03 -13.28
C MET A 1057 -30.93 -36.18 -14.44
N PHE A 1058 -31.96 -35.33 -14.54
CA PHE A 1058 -32.99 -35.39 -15.60
C PHE A 1058 -32.75 -34.45 -16.80
N GLU A 1059 -31.79 -33.52 -16.74
CA GLU A 1059 -31.47 -32.62 -17.87
C GLU A 1059 -30.32 -33.11 -18.79
N VAL A 1060 -29.82 -34.35 -18.64
CA VAL A 1060 -28.62 -34.85 -19.37
C VAL A 1060 -28.89 -36.15 -20.17
N VAL A 1061 -30.03 -36.21 -20.86
CA VAL A 1061 -30.44 -37.22 -21.88
C VAL A 1061 -31.45 -36.53 -22.81
N ASP A 1062 -31.39 -36.54 -24.15
CA ASP A 1062 -30.51 -37.16 -25.17
C ASP A 1062 -29.91 -36.08 -26.10
N ASP A 1063 -28.74 -36.34 -26.73
CA ASP A 1063 -28.42 -35.92 -28.12
C ASP A 1063 -27.11 -36.60 -28.61
N GLU A 1064 -27.13 -37.92 -28.80
CA GLU A 1064 -26.08 -38.67 -29.54
C GLU A 1064 -26.64 -39.30 -30.82
N GLU A 1065 -26.27 -38.76 -32.00
CA GLU A 1065 -26.13 -39.56 -33.22
C GLU A 1065 -24.71 -39.38 -33.78
N ASP A 1066 -23.90 -40.43 -33.64
CA ASP A 1066 -22.48 -40.45 -34.02
C ASP A 1066 -22.30 -40.80 -35.52
N THR A 1067 -21.42 -40.07 -36.22
CA THR A 1067 -21.26 -40.20 -37.67
C THR A 1067 -20.07 -41.08 -38.07
N ASN A 1068 -20.32 -42.33 -38.46
CA ASN A 1068 -19.42 -43.17 -39.28
C ASN A 1068 -20.17 -44.40 -39.84
N SER A 1069 -19.89 -44.94 -41.03
CA SER A 1069 -19.00 -44.51 -42.13
C SER A 1069 -19.35 -45.31 -43.40
N ASN A 1070 -18.93 -44.84 -44.59
CA ASN A 1070 -18.14 -45.62 -45.56
C ASN A 1070 -17.96 -44.89 -46.90
N ASP A 1071 -16.73 -44.85 -47.40
CA ASP A 1071 -16.39 -44.43 -48.77
C ASP A 1071 -16.71 -45.52 -49.79
N THR A 1072 -17.19 -45.16 -50.99
CA THR A 1072 -16.31 -45.09 -52.19
C THR A 1072 -17.09 -44.59 -53.43
N PRO A 1073 -16.41 -43.97 -54.43
CA PRO A 1073 -17.07 -43.17 -55.46
C PRO A 1073 -17.29 -43.89 -56.80
N VAL A 1074 -18.25 -43.39 -57.58
CA VAL A 1074 -18.32 -43.58 -59.05
C VAL A 1074 -18.54 -42.23 -59.72
N ASN A 1075 -17.92 -42.04 -60.88
CA ASN A 1075 -17.88 -40.80 -61.66
C ASN A 1075 -19.07 -40.71 -62.65
N ASP A 1076 -19.67 -39.52 -62.84
CA ASP A 1076 -19.86 -38.87 -64.17
C ASP A 1076 -20.93 -37.74 -64.19
N ASN A 1077 -20.44 -36.52 -64.48
CA ASN A 1077 -20.92 -35.56 -65.49
C ASN A 1077 -22.42 -35.31 -65.80
N TRP A 1078 -22.81 -34.03 -65.61
CA TRP A 1078 -23.60 -33.18 -66.52
C TRP A 1078 -25.07 -33.51 -66.90
N ALA A 1079 -25.98 -32.76 -66.23
CA ALA A 1079 -26.61 -31.53 -66.77
C ALA A 1079 -28.10 -31.50 -67.21
N LYS A 1080 -28.69 -30.32 -66.88
CA LYS A 1080 -29.75 -29.54 -67.56
C LYS A 1080 -31.25 -29.89 -67.44
N ASP A 1081 -32.00 -28.79 -67.19
CA ASP A 1081 -33.32 -28.43 -67.72
C ASP A 1081 -34.53 -29.33 -67.35
N LYS A 1082 -35.77 -28.85 -67.15
CA LYS A 1082 -36.42 -27.50 -67.21
C LYS A 1082 -37.68 -27.55 -66.28
N SER A 1083 -38.53 -26.54 -66.07
CA SER A 1083 -39.13 -25.57 -67.02
C SER A 1083 -39.75 -24.33 -66.36
N ASP A 1084 -39.79 -23.22 -67.11
CA ASP A 1084 -40.34 -21.91 -66.74
C ASP A 1084 -41.88 -21.76 -66.89
N THR A 1085 -42.40 -20.56 -66.54
CA THR A 1085 -43.43 -19.70 -67.19
C THR A 1085 -44.33 -19.01 -66.12
N GLN A 1086 -44.96 -17.82 -66.26
CA GLN A 1086 -45.02 -16.65 -67.19
C GLN A 1086 -45.86 -15.54 -66.47
N LEU A 1087 -46.00 -14.26 -66.85
CA LEU A 1087 -45.23 -13.21 -67.59
C LEU A 1087 -46.01 -11.86 -67.39
N VAL A 1088 -45.44 -10.68 -67.73
CA VAL A 1088 -46.15 -9.36 -67.89
C VAL A 1088 -46.67 -8.77 -66.54
N SER A 1089 -46.87 -7.46 -66.28
CA SER A 1089 -46.84 -6.18 -67.03
C SER A 1089 -46.07 -5.04 -66.29
N SER A 1090 -46.22 -3.79 -66.77
CA SER A 1090 -45.86 -2.51 -66.10
C SER A 1090 -46.96 -1.47 -66.32
N LEU A 1091 -47.20 -0.51 -65.41
CA LEU A 1091 -47.61 0.89 -65.73
C LEU A 1091 -47.78 1.83 -64.50
N LEU A 1092 -48.07 3.09 -64.83
CA LEU A 1092 -48.40 4.29 -64.03
C LEU A 1092 -49.72 4.08 -63.21
N GLU A 1093 -50.24 5.00 -62.37
CA GLU A 1093 -50.13 6.48 -62.35
C GLU A 1093 -50.48 7.09 -60.96
N SER A 1094 -50.59 8.41 -60.88
CA SER A 1094 -50.73 9.21 -59.63
C SER A 1094 -52.17 9.68 -59.30
N SER A 1095 -52.34 10.19 -58.08
CA SER A 1095 -53.25 11.30 -57.64
C SER A 1095 -54.32 10.99 -56.56
N SER A 1096 -54.88 12.07 -56.01
CA SER A 1096 -55.70 12.16 -54.77
C SER A 1096 -57.22 12.19 -55.12
N PRO A 1097 -58.22 12.77 -54.38
CA PRO A 1097 -58.20 13.56 -53.13
C PRO A 1097 -59.33 13.30 -52.09
N LEU A 1098 -59.22 14.01 -50.95
CA LEU A 1098 -60.27 14.61 -50.09
C LEU A 1098 -61.75 14.21 -50.26
N HIS A 1099 -62.42 13.90 -49.13
CA HIS A 1099 -63.65 14.61 -48.76
C HIS A 1099 -63.89 14.73 -47.24
N THR A 1100 -64.63 15.76 -46.84
CA THR A 1100 -64.86 16.21 -45.45
C THR A 1100 -66.35 16.22 -45.09
N ARG A 1101 -66.70 16.02 -43.81
CA ARG A 1101 -67.93 16.49 -43.10
C ARG A 1101 -67.91 16.04 -41.62
N THR A 1102 -68.61 16.61 -40.63
CA THR A 1102 -68.76 18.01 -40.14
C THR A 1102 -69.75 18.01 -38.95
N ASN A 1103 -69.45 18.75 -37.87
CA ASN A 1103 -70.40 19.24 -36.83
C ASN A 1103 -71.08 18.16 -35.94
N SER A 1104 -71.40 18.36 -34.65
CA SER A 1104 -71.08 19.41 -33.64
C SER A 1104 -71.28 18.75 -32.23
N THR A 1105 -71.49 19.36 -31.04
CA THR A 1105 -71.93 20.70 -30.57
C THR A 1105 -71.62 20.84 -29.05
N ASP A 1106 -71.83 22.04 -28.47
CA ASP A 1106 -72.37 22.37 -27.13
C ASP A 1106 -72.42 21.29 -25.99
N LYS A 1107 -72.14 21.60 -24.70
CA LYS A 1107 -72.05 22.91 -24.01
C LYS A 1107 -71.44 22.86 -22.59
N ASP A 1108 -70.93 24.02 -22.13
CA ASP A 1108 -70.74 24.52 -20.73
C ASP A 1108 -69.92 23.64 -19.72
N ILE A 1109 -69.31 24.13 -18.62
CA ILE A 1109 -69.44 25.39 -17.83
C ILE A 1109 -68.03 25.97 -17.47
N GLU A 1110 -67.96 27.30 -17.28
CA GLU A 1110 -66.81 28.17 -16.87
C GLU A 1110 -66.61 28.24 -15.30
N PRO A 1111 -65.80 29.13 -14.67
CA PRO A 1111 -64.45 29.67 -14.92
C PRO A 1111 -63.56 29.85 -13.62
N ARG A 1112 -62.48 30.66 -13.74
CA ARG A 1112 -61.82 31.52 -12.69
C ARG A 1112 -60.77 30.97 -11.71
N ILE A 1113 -59.52 31.15 -12.12
CA ILE A 1113 -58.45 31.96 -11.46
C ILE A 1113 -58.83 32.69 -10.15
N ILE A 1114 -58.00 32.58 -9.09
CA ILE A 1114 -57.57 33.71 -8.22
C ILE A 1114 -56.36 33.36 -7.31
N LEU A 1115 -55.52 34.36 -7.04
CA LEU A 1115 -54.38 34.44 -6.09
C LEU A 1115 -54.71 35.58 -5.07
N PRO A 1116 -53.95 35.88 -3.98
CA PRO A 1116 -52.85 35.17 -3.27
C PRO A 1116 -53.04 35.24 -1.72
N HIS A 1117 -51.92 35.19 -0.96
CA HIS A 1117 -51.59 36.02 0.24
C HIS A 1117 -51.64 35.46 1.70
N TYR A 1118 -50.51 35.74 2.38
CA TYR A 1118 -50.25 36.09 3.78
C TYR A 1118 -51.18 35.66 4.94
N GLY A 1119 -50.53 35.13 5.98
CA GLY A 1119 -50.96 35.23 7.38
C GLY A 1119 -49.73 35.42 8.29
N GLY A 1120 -49.64 36.55 8.97
CA GLY A 1120 -48.56 36.87 9.91
C GLY A 1120 -49.06 37.78 11.05
N HIS A 1121 -48.14 38.13 11.97
CA HIS A 1121 -48.43 38.72 13.31
C HIS A 1121 -48.95 37.69 14.34
N GLN A 1122 -48.81 37.90 15.66
CA GLN A 1122 -48.39 39.12 16.38
C GLN A 1122 -47.54 38.81 17.64
N ARG A 1123 -46.80 39.81 18.15
CA ARG A 1123 -46.10 39.76 19.46
C ARG A 1123 -47.08 40.03 20.61
N LEU A 1124 -46.77 39.51 21.80
CA LEU A 1124 -47.15 40.08 23.11
C LEU A 1124 -45.98 39.96 24.10
N THR A 1125 -46.07 40.62 25.26
CA THR A 1125 -44.91 41.06 26.07
C THR A 1125 -45.14 41.06 27.59
N SER A 1126 -44.14 40.59 28.34
CA SER A 1126 -43.85 40.87 29.78
C SER A 1126 -42.43 40.33 30.04
N GLU A 1127 -41.43 41.06 30.52
CA GLU A 1127 -41.29 41.81 31.79
C GLU A 1127 -41.29 40.92 33.06
N ASN A 1128 -40.08 40.81 33.65
CA ASN A 1128 -39.72 40.60 35.06
C ASN A 1128 -40.20 39.29 35.75
N ASP A 1129 -39.55 38.76 36.81
CA ASP A 1129 -38.60 39.38 37.75
C ASP A 1129 -37.48 38.42 38.25
N VAL A 1130 -36.62 38.93 39.13
CA VAL A 1130 -35.44 38.29 39.76
C VAL A 1130 -35.78 37.21 40.80
N ILE A 1131 -34.92 36.19 40.99
CA ILE A 1131 -34.43 35.62 42.28
C ILE A 1131 -33.47 34.43 42.07
N ASP A 1132 -32.46 34.31 42.92
CA ASP A 1132 -31.45 33.24 42.96
C ASP A 1132 -31.99 31.87 43.44
N PHE A 1133 -31.23 30.79 43.20
CA PHE A 1133 -30.87 29.86 44.27
C PHE A 1133 -29.60 29.04 43.95
N GLU A 1134 -28.72 28.90 44.94
CA GLU A 1134 -27.51 28.07 44.88
C GLU A 1134 -27.75 26.59 45.23
N VAL A 1135 -26.86 25.73 44.71
CA VAL A 1135 -26.30 24.50 45.31
C VAL A 1135 -27.25 23.46 45.93
N ASN A 1136 -27.12 22.21 45.48
CA ASN A 1136 -26.99 21.05 46.39
C ASN A 1136 -26.26 19.88 45.71
N ASP A 1137 -25.36 19.24 46.45
CA ASP A 1137 -24.69 18.00 46.05
C ASP A 1137 -25.64 16.78 46.08
N ILE A 1138 -25.48 15.84 45.16
CA ILE A 1138 -26.01 14.47 45.30
C ILE A 1138 -24.89 13.44 45.05
N THR A 1139 -24.14 13.22 46.12
CA THR A 1139 -23.69 11.93 46.67
C THR A 1139 -23.69 10.69 45.77
N VAL A 1140 -22.52 10.06 45.64
CA VAL A 1140 -22.33 8.70 45.09
C VAL A 1140 -23.09 7.66 45.92
N VAL A 1141 -23.89 6.81 45.27
CA VAL A 1141 -24.57 5.67 45.89
C VAL A 1141 -23.84 4.36 45.55
N SER A 1142 -23.37 3.67 46.58
CA SER A 1142 -22.77 2.32 46.49
C SER A 1142 -23.82 1.21 46.66
N LEU A 1143 -23.70 0.13 45.90
CA LEU A 1143 -24.43 -1.14 46.13
C LEU A 1143 -23.46 -2.34 46.11
N PRO A 1144 -23.81 -3.48 46.75
CA PRO A 1144 -22.93 -4.03 47.77
C PRO A 1144 -22.26 -5.37 47.41
N ALA A 1145 -21.26 -5.74 48.23
CA ALA A 1145 -20.59 -7.03 48.16
C ALA A 1145 -21.47 -8.20 48.64
N THR A 1146 -21.33 -9.36 48.02
CA THR A 1146 -21.63 -10.68 48.59
C THR A 1146 -20.73 -11.73 47.89
N VAL A 1147 -20.54 -12.89 48.52
CA VAL A 1147 -19.75 -14.06 48.06
C VAL A 1147 -18.25 -13.98 48.36
N GLU A 1148 -17.93 -14.14 49.65
CA GLU A 1148 -16.69 -14.81 50.09
C GLU A 1148 -17.07 -16.08 50.86
N LYS A 1149 -16.83 -17.26 50.28
CA LYS A 1149 -16.67 -18.54 51.01
C LYS A 1149 -16.18 -19.68 50.11
N LEU A 1150 -15.49 -20.63 50.75
CA LEU A 1150 -15.06 -21.93 50.22
C LEU A 1150 -14.03 -21.90 49.06
N ARG A 1151 -12.76 -21.68 49.46
CA ARG A 1151 -11.57 -22.10 48.71
C ARG A 1151 -10.63 -22.84 49.66
N LEU A 1152 -10.51 -24.17 49.56
CA LEU A 1152 -9.42 -25.02 50.08
C LEU A 1152 -9.70 -26.52 49.83
N GLN A 1153 -8.63 -27.35 49.79
CA GLN A 1153 -8.61 -28.84 49.70
C GLN A 1153 -9.16 -29.45 48.38
N LEU A 1154 -8.58 -30.48 47.74
CA LEU A 1154 -7.33 -31.29 47.89
C LEU A 1154 -6.66 -31.41 46.48
N GLU A 1155 -5.33 -31.47 46.33
CA GLU A 1155 -4.42 -32.65 46.35
C GLU A 1155 -4.69 -33.80 45.34
N HIS A 1156 -3.59 -34.37 44.82
CA HIS A 1156 -3.44 -35.43 43.80
C HIS A 1156 -3.75 -36.86 44.35
N PRO A 1157 -3.73 -37.96 43.54
CA PRO A 1157 -4.03 -38.17 42.10
C PRO A 1157 -4.90 -39.43 41.77
N SER A 1158 -5.11 -39.69 40.48
CA SER A 1158 -5.18 -41.03 39.81
C SER A 1158 -6.51 -41.81 39.69
N GLN A 1159 -6.46 -42.82 38.80
CA GLN A 1159 -7.40 -43.90 38.46
C GLN A 1159 -8.66 -43.61 37.59
N GLN A 1160 -8.51 -43.96 36.30
CA GLN A 1160 -9.39 -44.80 35.48
C GLN A 1160 -10.91 -44.79 35.70
N SER A 1161 -11.63 -44.42 34.64
CA SER A 1161 -12.81 -45.16 34.18
C SER A 1161 -12.77 -45.31 32.65
N ASN A 1162 -13.13 -46.49 32.14
CA ASN A 1162 -13.23 -46.74 30.71
C ASN A 1162 -14.59 -46.27 30.19
N ILE A 1163 -14.61 -45.55 29.08
CA ILE A 1163 -15.71 -45.58 28.11
C ILE A 1163 -15.08 -45.87 26.75
N ASP A 1164 -15.53 -46.95 26.11
CA ASP A 1164 -15.04 -47.44 24.81
C ASP A 1164 -15.81 -46.72 23.70
N ASP A 1165 -15.11 -45.92 22.89
CA ASP A 1165 -15.71 -45.19 21.77
C ASP A 1165 -14.80 -45.23 20.54
N ARG A 1166 -15.24 -45.97 19.51
CA ARG A 1166 -14.37 -46.49 18.45
C ARG A 1166 -14.10 -45.46 17.35
N ARG A 1167 -13.11 -44.60 17.56
CA ARG A 1167 -12.52 -43.81 16.47
C ARG A 1167 -11.61 -44.67 15.60
N VAL A 1168 -11.93 -44.76 14.31
CA VAL A 1168 -11.07 -45.41 13.30
C VAL A 1168 -9.78 -44.61 13.16
N ILE A 1169 -8.65 -45.23 13.50
CA ILE A 1169 -7.32 -44.69 13.20
C ILE A 1169 -7.00 -45.07 11.75
N VAL A 1170 -6.88 -44.08 10.88
CA VAL A 1170 -6.30 -44.25 9.54
C VAL A 1170 -4.77 -44.21 9.68
N PRO A 1171 -4.01 -45.27 9.29
CA PRO A 1171 -2.55 -45.24 9.33
C PRO A 1171 -1.98 -44.22 8.33
N VAL A 1172 -0.89 -43.56 8.70
CA VAL A 1172 -0.14 -42.66 7.80
C VAL A 1172 1.01 -43.43 7.17
N ASP A 1173 0.65 -44.39 6.31
CA ASP A 1173 1.58 -45.16 5.48
C ASP A 1173 0.98 -45.31 4.07
N ALA A 1174 1.47 -44.50 3.14
CA ALA A 1174 1.30 -44.69 1.70
C ALA A 1174 2.66 -45.09 1.12
N THR A 1175 2.71 -46.18 0.38
CA THR A 1175 3.98 -46.76 -0.09
C THR A 1175 4.45 -46.11 -1.39
N GLU A 1176 5.74 -46.28 -1.74
CA GLU A 1176 6.25 -45.85 -3.06
C GLU A 1176 5.53 -46.56 -4.23
N GLU A 1177 4.92 -47.71 -3.99
CA GLU A 1177 4.15 -48.47 -4.98
C GLU A 1177 2.75 -47.89 -5.24
N ASP A 1178 2.16 -47.19 -4.26
CA ASP A 1178 0.91 -46.43 -4.42
C ASP A 1178 1.16 -45.14 -5.23
N MET A 1179 2.31 -44.49 -5.00
CA MET A 1179 2.76 -43.32 -5.75
C MET A 1179 2.95 -43.63 -7.25
N ALA A 1180 3.44 -44.83 -7.59
CA ALA A 1180 3.64 -45.25 -8.97
C ALA A 1180 2.31 -45.45 -9.74
N LYS A 1181 1.21 -45.79 -9.05
CA LYS A 1181 -0.14 -45.96 -9.63
C LYS A 1181 -0.94 -44.66 -9.73
N LEU A 1182 -0.38 -43.54 -9.24
CA LEU A 1182 -0.96 -42.20 -9.28
C LEU A 1182 -0.18 -41.26 -10.24
N LEU A 1183 0.78 -41.80 -10.97
CA LEU A 1183 1.60 -41.14 -12.01
C LEU A 1183 1.40 -41.78 -13.40
N LEU A 1184 0.40 -42.65 -13.53
CA LEU A 1184 -0.17 -43.21 -14.76
C LEU A 1184 -1.63 -42.74 -14.88
#